data_AF-A0A832SXI4-F1
#
_entry.id   AF-A0A832SXI4-F1
#
_cell.length_a   1.000
_cell.length_b   1.000
_cell.length_c   1.000
_cell.angle_alpha   90.00
_cell.angle_beta   90.00
_cell.angle_gamma   90.00
#
_symmetry.space_group_name_H-M   'P 1'
#
loop_
_entity.id
_entity.type
_entity.pdbx_description
1 polymer ?
#
loop_
_entity_poly.entity_id
_entity_poly.type
_entity_poly.pdbx_seq_one_letter_code
_entity_poly.pdbx_strand_id
1 'polypeptide(L)'
;MNEMNELRMVKNEYNIPTEQLEYYKSEIKNLLPNYRYKPDRHYNPTDKGLDTLLNTYNKEKGWMYPYFMSHPNYIGNGKIAFSSDFHRKVNVEGCCDFLDWVHDSIKDIYHNKYEAKCCGMTFKEAYNARQRLDYIVGHMKEIERTKLGNGMASVKVNGLPLSEIEKEYNRMYYITNYINNHNVYIGNNHYISEKKNNELTKLNLFINLISSNPHMLTTATEVDKLNELTDFLDLRIVAGQKFSRIIGKFCRKLGIDKLDDYQQKFAKFGDDINELAIKRHTIISINPIDYLTMSFGNSWSSCHTIDKLNDRNCPNNYRGMYSGGTLSYMLDGASIVFYTVDRKYDGTDFEFEPKVNRCMFHIGEDKIIQGRVYPQNNDGDQTIYNEIRAIMQKTMSEIFNVNNFWILKQGTSACAEMSESCGAHYRDYTNFGNCNVSWLKPSEGKLKNTNRITIGHRGICPTCGTEHGSSDSIICSDCFNEIKRCPHCGRRVGENDHIEIDGQVYCSTCARYCIHHQRYEIDTMMARLCTNARMARINRRNVYTTYSATDNYVCVEAINENPDRYRQDADTGCFFDTQQWTNGVVVNLLYNANGERTRYYASREYAEYLGYKEAYNGKWYHKGNMFYDRHTGVKAYIPQNEWNYELACWNGIADEVRQHNEMIAQRAERRAAREARRNSQNAA
;
A
#
# COMPACT_ATOMS: atom_id res chain seq x y z
N MET A 1 41.40 -5.72 21.42
CA MET A 1 40.55 -6.91 21.55
C MET A 1 39.47 -6.62 22.59
N ASN A 2 38.58 -5.66 22.30
CA ASN A 2 37.41 -5.34 23.12
C ASN A 2 36.29 -4.90 22.14
N GLU A 3 35.25 -5.72 22.08
CA GLU A 3 33.88 -5.43 21.61
C GLU A 3 33.72 -4.85 20.19
N MET A 4 34.11 -5.62 19.17
CA MET A 4 33.39 -5.57 17.89
C MET A 4 32.06 -6.31 18.07
N ASN A 5 31.02 -5.57 18.45
CA ASN A 5 29.65 -6.06 18.47
C ASN A 5 29.34 -6.85 17.20
N GLU A 6 28.69 -7.99 17.39
CA GLU A 6 28.21 -8.85 16.32
C GLU A 6 27.47 -8.01 15.27
N LEU A 7 27.84 -8.17 13.99
CA LEU A 7 27.06 -7.70 12.83
C LEU A 7 25.78 -8.53 12.74
N ARG A 8 24.91 -8.41 13.73
CA ARG A 8 23.51 -8.78 13.61
C ARG A 8 22.77 -7.47 13.64
N MET A 9 21.92 -7.24 12.64
CA MET A 9 20.83 -6.30 12.84
C MET A 9 19.98 -6.93 13.93
N VAL A 10 20.31 -6.64 15.18
CA VAL A 10 19.48 -7.09 16.28
C VAL A 10 18.19 -6.33 16.07
N LYS A 11 17.17 -7.02 15.58
CA LYS A 11 15.78 -6.55 15.58
C LYS A 11 15.39 -6.41 17.05
N ASN A 12 15.92 -5.38 17.69
CA ASN A 12 15.48 -4.96 19.00
C ASN A 12 14.08 -4.44 18.79
N GLU A 13 13.15 -4.91 19.61
CA GLU A 13 11.80 -4.36 19.64
C GLU A 13 11.92 -2.87 20.00
N TYR A 14 11.82 -2.02 18.99
CA TYR A 14 11.72 -0.59 19.15
C TYR A 14 10.27 -0.21 18.91
N ASN A 15 9.67 0.41 19.92
CA ASN A 15 8.35 0.97 19.82
C ASN A 15 8.45 2.42 19.37
N ILE A 16 7.95 2.70 18.17
CA ILE A 16 7.78 4.06 17.67
C ILE A 16 6.96 4.86 18.68
N PRO A 17 7.34 6.11 19.02
CA PRO A 17 6.61 6.93 19.96
C PRO A 17 5.11 7.03 19.62
N THR A 18 4.24 6.94 20.62
CA THR A 18 2.78 6.99 20.42
C THR A 18 2.33 8.24 19.67
N GLU A 19 2.93 9.40 19.96
CA GLU A 19 2.64 10.66 19.24
C GLU A 19 2.91 10.54 17.73
N GLN A 20 4.00 9.86 17.36
CA GLN A 20 4.33 9.63 15.96
C GLN A 20 3.35 8.66 15.27
N LEU A 21 2.87 7.64 16.00
CA LEU A 21 1.83 6.72 15.49
C LEU A 21 0.49 7.44 15.32
N GLU A 22 0.11 8.30 16.26
CA GLU A 22 -1.11 9.13 16.15
C GLU A 22 -1.01 10.14 15.00
N TYR A 23 0.17 10.72 14.76
CA TYR A 23 0.42 11.53 13.55
C TYR A 23 0.16 10.71 12.28
N TYR A 24 0.76 9.51 12.15
CA TYR A 24 0.52 8.66 10.98
C TYR A 24 -0.95 8.28 10.83
N LYS A 25 -1.63 7.98 11.94
CA LYS A 25 -3.07 7.68 11.94
C LYS A 25 -3.87 8.85 11.39
N SER A 26 -3.60 10.07 11.85
CA SER A 26 -4.27 11.28 11.36
C SER A 26 -4.03 11.48 9.86
N GLU A 27 -2.79 11.34 9.39
CA GLU A 27 -2.45 11.51 7.98
C GLU A 27 -3.10 10.45 7.08
N ILE A 28 -3.12 9.17 7.48
CA ILE A 28 -3.83 8.13 6.72
C ILE A 28 -5.35 8.41 6.68
N LYS A 29 -5.91 8.87 7.80
CA LYS A 29 -7.34 9.20 7.92
C LYS A 29 -7.72 10.39 7.03
N ASN A 30 -6.82 11.34 6.83
CA ASN A 30 -6.99 12.49 5.93
C ASN A 30 -6.75 12.11 4.46
N LEU A 31 -5.78 11.23 4.18
CA LEU A 31 -5.38 10.87 2.82
C LEU A 31 -6.39 9.97 2.12
N LEU A 32 -6.74 8.84 2.73
CA LEU A 32 -7.48 7.77 2.08
C LEU A 32 -8.86 8.18 1.54
N PRO A 33 -9.66 9.00 2.26
CA PRO A 33 -10.97 9.46 1.77
C PRO A 33 -10.92 10.27 0.46
N ASN A 34 -9.75 10.78 0.04
CA ASN A 34 -9.61 11.51 -1.21
C ASN A 34 -9.55 10.61 -2.45
N TYR A 35 -9.47 9.29 -2.27
CA TYR A 35 -9.30 8.35 -3.38
C TYR A 35 -10.42 7.32 -3.45
N ARG A 36 -10.86 7.07 -4.68
CA ARG A 36 -11.91 6.12 -4.99
C ARG A 36 -11.36 4.75 -5.36
N TYR A 37 -11.95 3.72 -4.76
CA TYR A 37 -11.73 2.32 -5.17
C TYR A 37 -12.84 1.77 -6.08
N LYS A 38 -13.99 2.47 -6.14
CA LYS A 38 -15.13 2.28 -7.06
C LYS A 38 -15.70 3.65 -7.47
N PRO A 39 -16.42 3.78 -8.60
CA PRO A 39 -16.91 5.07 -9.12
C PRO A 39 -17.62 5.97 -8.10
N ASP A 40 -18.36 5.34 -7.20
CA ASP A 40 -19.22 5.92 -6.17
C ASP A 40 -18.65 5.79 -4.74
N ARG A 41 -17.44 5.22 -4.56
CA ARG A 41 -16.94 4.84 -3.22
C ARG A 41 -15.49 5.23 -2.98
N HIS A 42 -15.29 5.92 -1.87
CA HIS A 42 -13.99 6.31 -1.34
C HIS A 42 -13.54 5.35 -0.25
N TYR A 43 -12.23 5.24 -0.04
CA TYR A 43 -11.73 4.53 1.13
C TYR A 43 -12.21 5.21 2.41
N ASN A 44 -12.76 4.42 3.33
CA ASN A 44 -13.29 4.92 4.60
C ASN A 44 -12.53 4.25 5.76
N PRO A 45 -11.37 4.78 6.16
CA PRO A 45 -10.62 4.22 7.28
C PRO A 45 -11.34 4.46 8.61
N THR A 46 -11.22 3.52 9.56
CA THR A 46 -11.76 3.67 10.93
C THR A 46 -10.62 3.65 11.93
N ASP A 47 -10.82 4.23 13.12
CA ASP A 47 -9.79 4.23 14.16
C ASP A 47 -9.34 2.82 14.52
N LYS A 48 -10.28 1.88 14.70
CA LYS A 48 -9.97 0.46 14.93
C LYS A 48 -9.11 -0.16 13.81
N GLY A 49 -9.46 0.13 12.55
CA GLY A 49 -8.73 -0.40 11.40
C GLY A 49 -7.31 0.15 11.31
N LEU A 50 -7.17 1.46 11.53
CA LEU A 50 -5.87 2.14 11.54
C LEU A 50 -5.01 1.75 12.75
N ASP A 51 -5.59 1.56 13.93
CA ASP A 51 -4.87 1.10 15.12
C ASP A 51 -4.29 -0.29 14.88
N THR A 52 -5.07 -1.20 14.29
CA THR A 52 -4.58 -2.54 13.94
C THR A 52 -3.45 -2.44 12.91
N LEU A 53 -3.65 -1.64 11.85
CA LEU A 53 -2.64 -1.43 10.79
C LEU A 53 -1.32 -0.89 11.35
N LEU A 54 -1.38 0.17 12.16
CA LEU A 54 -0.20 0.87 12.68
C LEU A 54 0.49 0.08 13.80
N ASN A 55 -0.25 -0.67 14.60
CA ASN A 55 0.35 -1.60 15.57
C ASN A 55 1.13 -2.72 14.86
N THR A 56 0.59 -3.27 13.77
CA THR A 56 1.33 -4.23 12.94
C THR A 56 2.55 -3.58 12.29
N TYR A 57 2.41 -2.39 11.71
CA TYR A 57 3.53 -1.63 11.16
C TYR A 57 4.64 -1.41 12.19
N ASN A 58 4.30 -0.96 13.40
CA ASN A 58 5.25 -0.71 14.48
C ASN A 58 5.96 -2.01 14.90
N LYS A 59 5.21 -3.11 15.03
CA LYS A 59 5.78 -4.41 15.39
C LYS A 59 6.78 -4.91 14.36
N GLU A 60 6.44 -4.84 13.07
CA GLU A 60 7.24 -5.46 12.01
C GLU A 60 8.38 -4.55 11.51
N LYS A 61 8.17 -3.23 11.47
CA LYS A 61 9.12 -2.25 10.90
C LYS A 61 9.68 -1.24 11.91
N GLY A 62 9.12 -1.15 13.12
CA GLY A 62 9.53 -0.18 14.15
C GLY A 62 11.01 -0.24 14.49
N TRP A 63 11.63 -1.43 14.41
CA TRP A 63 13.06 -1.62 14.62
C TRP A 63 13.95 -0.76 13.69
N MET A 64 13.47 -0.33 12.51
CA MET A 64 14.23 0.54 11.57
C MET A 64 14.28 2.00 12.01
N TYR A 65 13.38 2.44 12.89
CA TYR A 65 13.20 3.85 13.22
C TYR A 65 14.44 4.49 13.88
N PRO A 66 15.10 3.86 14.88
CA PRO A 66 16.30 4.44 15.52
C PRO A 66 17.46 4.63 14.54
N TYR A 67 17.60 3.69 13.59
CA TYR A 67 18.61 3.71 12.55
C TYR A 67 18.43 4.88 11.59
N PHE A 68 17.18 5.19 11.23
CA PHE A 68 16.86 6.37 10.44
C PHE A 68 17.12 7.65 11.24
N MET A 69 16.72 7.71 12.51
CA MET A 69 16.93 8.87 13.38
C MET A 69 18.41 9.22 13.58
N SER A 70 19.31 8.22 13.56
CA SER A 70 20.75 8.46 13.71
C SER A 70 21.43 9.04 12.47
N HIS A 71 20.76 9.04 11.31
CA HIS A 71 21.35 9.53 10.08
C HIS A 71 21.37 11.07 10.04
N PRO A 72 22.47 11.74 9.63
CA PRO A 72 22.59 13.20 9.68
C PRO A 72 21.59 13.96 8.81
N ASN A 73 21.06 13.31 7.77
CA ASN A 73 20.03 13.85 6.88
C ASN A 73 18.61 13.41 7.25
N TYR A 74 18.38 12.94 8.48
CA TYR A 74 17.03 12.63 8.98
C TYR A 74 16.21 13.92 9.14
N ILE A 75 14.98 13.92 8.60
CA ILE A 75 14.10 15.09 8.59
C ILE A 75 12.80 14.89 9.37
N GLY A 76 12.73 13.83 10.20
CA GLY A 76 11.51 13.45 10.92
C GLY A 76 10.64 12.45 10.16
N ASN A 77 9.61 11.92 10.83
CA ASN A 77 8.57 11.05 10.27
C ASN A 77 9.11 9.86 9.47
N GLY A 78 10.23 9.26 9.91
CA GLY A 78 10.82 8.09 9.24
C GLY A 78 11.46 8.37 7.87
N LYS A 79 11.87 9.62 7.59
CA LYS A 79 12.44 10.03 6.29
C LYS A 79 13.88 10.55 6.44
N ILE A 80 14.73 10.15 5.49
CA ILE A 80 16.03 10.75 5.22
C ILE A 80 15.91 11.52 3.90
N ALA A 81 16.30 12.79 3.87
CA ALA A 81 16.21 13.62 2.69
C ALA A 81 17.47 14.46 2.45
N PHE A 82 17.97 14.46 1.23
CA PHE A 82 19.11 15.27 0.79
C PHE A 82 19.01 15.51 -0.71
N SER A 83 19.92 16.28 -1.30
CA SER A 83 19.98 16.41 -2.76
C SER A 83 21.11 15.62 -3.38
N SER A 84 20.81 15.04 -4.52
CA SER A 84 21.74 14.25 -5.33
C SER A 84 21.66 14.70 -6.78
N ASP A 85 22.81 14.66 -7.44
CA ASP A 85 22.90 14.86 -8.88
C ASP A 85 22.69 13.51 -9.56
N PHE A 86 21.74 13.47 -10.50
CA PHE A 86 21.47 12.30 -11.33
C PHE A 86 21.88 12.60 -12.76
N HIS A 87 22.66 11.72 -13.38
CA HIS A 87 23.16 11.92 -14.73
C HIS A 87 22.22 11.26 -15.72
N ARG A 88 21.62 12.07 -16.58
CA ARG A 88 20.95 11.58 -17.79
C ARG A 88 22.01 11.50 -18.89
N LYS A 89 22.25 10.30 -19.42
CA LYS A 89 23.05 10.12 -20.64
C LYS A 89 22.30 10.61 -21.87
N VAL A 90 23.03 10.79 -22.95
CA VAL A 90 22.48 11.06 -24.29
C VAL A 90 21.37 10.05 -24.62
N ASN A 91 20.19 10.55 -24.97
CA ASN A 91 19.08 9.76 -25.46
C ASN A 91 19.31 9.43 -26.94
N VAL A 92 19.93 8.27 -27.19
CA VAL A 92 20.28 7.82 -28.55
C VAL A 92 19.05 7.65 -29.43
N GLU A 93 17.97 7.08 -28.90
CA GLU A 93 16.72 6.88 -29.66
C GLU A 93 16.08 8.21 -30.05
N GLY A 94 15.96 9.15 -29.10
CA GLY A 94 15.47 10.50 -29.40
C GLY A 94 16.37 11.28 -30.39
N CYS A 95 17.68 11.03 -30.36
CA CYS A 95 18.60 11.55 -31.38
C CYS A 95 18.31 10.93 -32.76
N CYS A 96 18.13 9.61 -32.84
CA CYS A 96 17.80 8.92 -34.08
C CYS A 96 16.45 9.39 -34.65
N ASP A 97 15.41 9.50 -33.83
CA ASP A 97 14.08 10.01 -34.24
C ASP A 97 14.17 11.38 -34.90
N PHE A 98 14.97 12.28 -34.32
CA PHE A 98 15.19 13.61 -34.90
C PHE A 98 15.93 13.53 -36.23
N LEU A 99 16.98 12.71 -36.32
CA LEU A 99 17.81 12.57 -37.53
C LEU A 99 17.05 11.88 -38.66
N ASP A 100 16.19 10.92 -38.36
CA ASP A 100 15.27 10.29 -39.31
C ASP A 100 14.26 11.30 -39.84
N TRP A 101 13.70 12.14 -38.96
CA TRP A 101 12.84 13.25 -39.39
C TRP A 101 13.59 14.26 -40.28
N VAL A 102 14.86 14.58 -39.97
CA VAL A 102 15.70 15.42 -40.84
C VAL A 102 15.92 14.75 -42.20
N HIS A 103 16.22 13.45 -42.22
CA HIS A 103 16.41 12.67 -43.44
C HIS A 103 15.16 12.67 -44.33
N ASP A 104 13.99 12.42 -43.74
CA ASP A 104 12.72 12.43 -44.47
C ASP A 104 12.37 13.84 -44.98
N SER A 105 12.62 14.87 -44.18
CA SER A 105 12.46 16.27 -44.59
C SER A 105 13.36 16.65 -45.77
N ILE A 106 14.59 16.13 -45.80
CA ILE A 106 15.52 16.34 -46.93
C ILE A 106 14.98 15.69 -48.18
N LYS A 107 14.49 14.44 -48.10
CA LYS A 107 13.87 13.76 -49.23
C LYS A 107 12.72 14.58 -49.78
N ASP A 108 11.80 15.05 -48.92
CA ASP A 108 10.67 15.85 -49.36
C ASP A 108 11.11 17.17 -50.02
N ILE A 109 12.08 17.88 -49.44
CA ILE A 109 12.60 19.11 -50.02
C ILE A 109 13.28 18.84 -51.37
N TYR A 110 14.13 17.81 -51.48
CA TYR A 110 14.84 17.48 -52.70
C TYR A 110 13.89 16.98 -53.80
N HIS A 111 12.95 16.10 -53.47
CA HIS A 111 11.95 15.59 -54.42
C HIS A 111 11.04 16.70 -54.95
N ASN A 112 10.65 17.65 -54.10
CA ASN A 112 9.83 18.79 -54.51
C ASN A 112 10.62 19.88 -55.26
N LYS A 113 11.88 20.13 -54.89
CA LYS A 113 12.69 21.22 -55.46
C LYS A 113 13.33 20.88 -56.81
N TYR A 114 13.64 19.60 -57.08
CA TYR A 114 14.42 19.20 -58.25
C TYR A 114 13.62 18.39 -59.30
N GLU A 115 12.29 18.31 -59.17
CA GLU A 115 11.41 17.59 -60.10
C GLU A 115 11.93 16.18 -60.46
N ALA A 116 12.32 15.38 -59.46
CA ALA A 116 12.79 14.03 -59.71
C ALA A 116 11.72 13.21 -60.45
N LYS A 117 11.95 12.93 -61.74
CA LYS A 117 11.00 12.22 -62.62
C LYS A 117 11.41 10.76 -62.81
N CYS A 118 10.46 9.86 -62.59
CA CYS A 118 10.53 8.44 -62.95
C CYS A 118 9.43 8.14 -63.96
N CYS A 119 9.81 7.59 -65.11
CA CYS A 119 8.88 7.36 -66.23
C CYS A 119 8.09 8.63 -66.63
N GLY A 120 8.73 9.81 -66.56
CA GLY A 120 8.11 11.10 -66.88
C GLY A 120 7.23 11.71 -65.78
N MET A 121 6.98 11.02 -64.66
CA MET A 121 6.22 11.55 -63.53
C MET A 121 7.13 11.94 -62.38
N THR A 122 6.88 13.10 -61.77
CA THR A 122 7.51 13.51 -60.51
C THR A 122 7.10 12.59 -59.36
N PHE A 123 7.91 12.53 -58.30
CA PHE A 123 7.54 11.82 -57.06
C PHE A 123 6.16 12.24 -56.55
N LYS A 124 5.86 13.54 -56.56
CA LYS A 124 4.59 14.08 -56.10
C LYS A 124 3.41 13.64 -56.98
N GLU A 125 3.59 13.59 -58.30
CA GLU A 125 2.58 13.07 -59.23
C GLU A 125 2.34 11.57 -59.00
N ALA A 126 3.41 10.77 -58.89
CA ALA A 126 3.32 9.34 -58.64
C ALA A 126 2.72 9.03 -57.25
N TYR A 127 3.07 9.78 -56.22
CA TYR A 127 2.52 9.64 -54.86
C TYR A 127 1.03 10.00 -54.82
N ASN A 128 0.65 11.13 -55.42
CA ASN A 128 -0.76 11.53 -55.52
C ASN A 128 -1.58 10.52 -56.34
N ALA A 129 -1.02 10.00 -57.43
CA ALA A 129 -1.65 8.95 -58.23
C ALA A 129 -1.82 7.66 -57.41
N ARG A 130 -0.78 7.25 -56.67
CA ARG A 130 -0.83 6.10 -55.75
C ARG A 130 -1.91 6.27 -54.70
N GLN A 131 -1.97 7.41 -54.00
CA GLN A 131 -2.98 7.67 -52.97
C GLN A 131 -4.41 7.57 -53.51
N ARG A 132 -4.65 8.13 -54.70
CA ARG A 132 -5.95 8.00 -55.38
C ARG A 132 -6.27 6.55 -55.75
N LEU A 133 -5.29 5.81 -56.27
CA LEU A 133 -5.46 4.41 -56.65
C LEU A 133 -5.64 3.50 -55.43
N ASP A 134 -4.95 3.77 -54.32
CA ASP A 134 -5.06 3.01 -53.07
C ASP A 134 -6.46 3.13 -52.48
N TYR A 135 -6.99 4.36 -52.45
CA TYR A 135 -8.37 4.62 -52.06
C TYR A 135 -9.35 3.84 -52.94
N ILE A 136 -9.20 3.88 -54.27
CA ILE A 136 -10.06 3.16 -55.21
C ILE A 136 -9.95 1.64 -55.01
N VAL A 137 -8.74 1.07 -54.96
CA VAL A 137 -8.52 -0.38 -54.80
C VAL A 137 -9.05 -0.85 -53.45
N GLY A 138 -8.83 -0.10 -52.37
CA GLY A 138 -9.34 -0.42 -51.03
C GLY A 138 -10.87 -0.46 -50.98
N HIS A 139 -11.53 0.61 -51.46
CA HIS A 139 -13.00 0.68 -51.48
C HIS A 139 -13.63 -0.39 -52.38
N MET A 140 -13.02 -0.69 -53.53
CA MET A 140 -13.59 -1.68 -54.46
C MET A 140 -13.41 -3.12 -53.96
N LYS A 141 -12.31 -3.44 -53.26
CA LYS A 141 -12.14 -4.73 -52.58
C LYS A 141 -13.18 -4.94 -51.49
N GLU A 142 -13.56 -3.88 -50.79
CA GLU A 142 -14.62 -3.92 -49.78
C GLU A 142 -16.00 -4.15 -50.42
N ILE A 143 -16.29 -3.51 -51.56
CA ILE A 143 -17.51 -3.73 -52.35
C ILE A 143 -17.56 -5.16 -52.91
N GLU A 144 -16.45 -5.67 -53.44
CA GLU A 144 -16.35 -7.03 -53.97
C GLU A 144 -16.60 -8.07 -52.86
N ARG A 145 -16.00 -7.87 -51.68
CA ARG A 145 -16.24 -8.72 -50.50
C ARG A 145 -17.68 -8.67 -49.98
N THR A 146 -18.36 -7.53 -50.10
CA THR A 146 -19.70 -7.34 -49.52
C THR A 146 -20.84 -7.66 -50.49
N LYS A 147 -20.62 -7.62 -51.82
CA LYS A 147 -21.71 -7.74 -52.80
C LYS A 147 -21.60 -8.92 -53.79
N LEU A 148 -20.45 -9.57 -53.94
CA LEU A 148 -20.25 -10.59 -54.97
C LEU A 148 -19.76 -11.90 -54.35
N GLY A 149 -20.70 -12.72 -53.88
CA GLY A 149 -20.42 -14.10 -53.51
C GLY A 149 -19.98 -14.91 -54.75
N ASN A 150 -18.71 -15.35 -54.76
CA ASN A 150 -18.09 -16.45 -55.53
C ASN A 150 -18.48 -16.71 -57.00
N GLY A 151 -19.11 -15.77 -57.72
CA GLY A 151 -19.54 -16.03 -59.09
C GLY A 151 -19.84 -14.77 -59.89
N MET A 152 -18.85 -14.34 -60.68
CA MET A 152 -18.96 -13.58 -61.92
C MET A 152 -19.63 -12.19 -61.89
N ALA A 153 -18.81 -11.15 -61.67
CA ALA A 153 -18.64 -10.02 -62.59
C ALA A 153 -17.34 -9.29 -62.21
N SER A 154 -16.44 -9.04 -63.16
CA SER A 154 -15.25 -8.22 -62.87
C SER A 154 -15.72 -6.81 -62.50
N VAL A 155 -15.41 -6.39 -61.28
CA VAL A 155 -15.68 -5.03 -60.82
C VAL A 155 -14.95 -4.07 -61.76
N LYS A 156 -15.68 -3.17 -62.43
CA LYS A 156 -15.11 -2.16 -63.32
C LYS A 156 -15.24 -0.76 -62.74
N VAL A 157 -14.19 0.05 -62.83
CA VAL A 157 -14.23 1.48 -62.51
C VAL A 157 -14.02 2.23 -63.82
N ASN A 158 -14.96 3.11 -64.19
CA ASN A 158 -14.92 3.86 -65.45
C ASN A 158 -14.69 2.96 -66.69
N GLY A 159 -15.26 1.76 -66.69
CA GLY A 159 -15.14 0.80 -67.79
C GLY A 159 -13.89 -0.09 -67.76
N LEU A 160 -12.93 0.16 -66.87
CA LEU A 160 -11.70 -0.64 -66.72
C LEU A 160 -11.85 -1.73 -65.67
N PRO A 161 -11.40 -2.98 -65.93
CA PRO A 161 -11.38 -4.04 -64.91
C PRO A 161 -10.51 -3.67 -63.70
N LEU A 162 -10.93 -4.07 -62.50
CA LEU A 162 -10.16 -3.86 -61.26
C LEU A 162 -8.72 -4.36 -61.37
N SER A 163 -8.49 -5.48 -62.09
CA SER A 163 -7.15 -6.01 -62.33
C SER A 163 -6.23 -5.08 -63.13
N GLU A 164 -6.76 -4.21 -63.99
CA GLU A 164 -5.97 -3.20 -64.70
C GLU A 164 -5.64 -2.00 -63.80
N ILE A 165 -6.58 -1.63 -62.92
CA ILE A 165 -6.37 -0.59 -61.91
C ILE A 165 -5.35 -1.05 -60.88
N GLU A 166 -5.37 -2.32 -60.49
CA GLU A 166 -4.35 -2.93 -59.62
C GLU A 166 -2.97 -2.97 -60.30
N LYS A 167 -2.89 -3.21 -61.61
CA LYS A 167 -1.63 -3.10 -62.35
C LYS A 167 -1.07 -1.69 -62.29
N GLU A 168 -1.92 -0.67 -62.48
CA GLU A 168 -1.47 0.73 -62.40
C GLU A 168 -1.14 1.14 -60.95
N TYR A 169 -1.89 0.66 -59.95
CA TYR A 169 -1.55 0.81 -58.53
C TYR A 169 -0.18 0.21 -58.24
N ASN A 170 0.07 -1.03 -58.66
CA ASN A 170 1.35 -1.71 -58.46
C ASN A 170 2.49 -1.00 -59.21
N ARG A 171 2.22 -0.44 -60.39
CA ARG A 171 3.17 0.40 -61.12
C ARG A 171 3.49 1.68 -60.36
N MET A 172 2.50 2.40 -59.84
CA MET A 172 2.71 3.60 -59.02
C MET A 172 3.38 3.28 -57.69
N TYR A 173 3.02 2.15 -57.06
CA TYR A 173 3.68 1.62 -55.87
C TYR A 173 5.15 1.32 -56.14
N TYR A 174 5.45 0.66 -57.27
CA TYR A 174 6.82 0.40 -57.69
C TYR A 174 7.57 1.71 -57.95
N ILE A 175 6.99 2.67 -58.68
CA ILE A 175 7.62 3.96 -58.95
C ILE A 175 7.90 4.72 -57.66
N THR A 176 6.92 4.84 -56.76
CA THR A 176 7.09 5.55 -55.47
C THR A 176 8.10 4.85 -54.56
N ASN A 177 8.04 3.53 -54.42
CA ASN A 177 9.03 2.78 -53.64
C ASN A 177 10.42 2.78 -54.29
N TYR A 178 10.50 2.79 -55.63
CA TYR A 178 11.77 2.86 -56.32
C TYR A 178 12.43 4.22 -56.10
N ILE A 179 11.68 5.32 -56.26
CA ILE A 179 12.16 6.68 -55.95
C ILE A 179 12.54 6.80 -54.45
N ASN A 180 11.82 6.13 -53.54
CA ASN A 180 12.03 6.26 -52.10
C ASN A 180 13.13 5.34 -51.53
N ASN A 181 13.30 4.13 -52.08
CA ASN A 181 14.21 3.09 -51.56
C ASN A 181 15.51 2.96 -52.34
N HIS A 182 15.54 3.32 -53.62
CA HIS A 182 16.76 3.30 -54.40
C HIS A 182 17.33 4.71 -54.41
N ASN A 183 18.52 4.88 -53.82
CA ASN A 183 19.38 6.02 -54.10
C ASN A 183 19.63 6.03 -55.62
N VAL A 184 18.75 6.69 -56.37
CA VAL A 184 18.78 6.99 -57.81
C VAL A 184 19.69 6.05 -58.59
N TYR A 185 19.24 4.81 -58.86
CA TYR A 185 19.96 3.94 -59.79
C TYR A 185 19.68 4.40 -61.22
N ILE A 186 20.75 4.69 -61.95
CA ILE A 186 20.77 5.41 -63.23
C ILE A 186 20.49 4.44 -64.38
N GLY A 187 19.42 4.72 -65.13
CA GLY A 187 19.09 4.10 -66.41
C GLY A 187 18.29 5.09 -67.28
N ASN A 188 18.21 4.81 -68.59
CA ASN A 188 17.85 5.69 -69.72
C ASN A 188 16.57 6.59 -69.64
N ASN A 189 15.83 6.62 -68.53
CA ASN A 189 14.54 7.32 -68.40
C ASN A 189 14.42 8.31 -67.20
N HIS A 190 15.52 8.78 -66.60
CA HIS A 190 15.49 9.55 -65.32
C HIS A 190 16.40 10.79 -65.31
N TYR A 191 15.94 11.90 -64.72
CA TYR A 191 16.65 13.21 -64.67
C TYR A 191 16.99 13.63 -63.23
N ILE A 192 18.13 13.17 -62.70
CA ILE A 192 18.86 13.87 -61.63
C ILE A 192 20.31 13.93 -62.10
N SER A 193 20.92 15.12 -62.15
CA SER A 193 22.32 15.26 -62.58
C SER A 193 23.25 14.46 -61.64
N GLU A 194 24.31 13.85 -62.17
CA GLU A 194 25.32 13.11 -61.39
C GLU A 194 25.82 13.88 -60.16
N LYS A 195 26.03 15.20 -60.32
CA LYS A 195 26.38 16.12 -59.23
C LYS A 195 25.38 16.06 -58.06
N LYS A 196 24.08 16.05 -58.33
CA LYS A 196 23.02 16.05 -57.32
C LYS A 196 22.87 14.68 -56.64
N ASN A 197 23.12 13.59 -57.37
CA ASN A 197 23.17 12.27 -56.78
C ASN A 197 24.33 12.14 -55.77
N ASN A 198 25.48 12.74 -56.10
CA ASN A 198 26.62 12.79 -55.18
C ASN A 198 26.30 13.61 -53.92
N GLU A 199 25.64 14.78 -54.05
CA GLU A 199 25.19 15.58 -52.91
C GLU A 199 24.26 14.77 -51.97
N LEU A 200 23.26 14.06 -52.52
CA LEU A 200 22.36 13.19 -51.73
C LEU A 200 23.09 12.03 -51.05
N THR A 201 24.07 11.43 -51.73
CA THR A 201 24.90 10.37 -51.16
C THR A 201 25.69 10.89 -49.95
N LYS A 202 26.29 12.07 -50.08
CA LYS A 202 27.01 12.74 -48.99
C LYS A 202 26.08 13.09 -47.81
N LEU A 203 24.85 13.55 -48.09
CA LEU A 203 23.82 13.80 -47.06
C LEU A 203 23.51 12.55 -46.25
N ASN A 204 23.26 11.43 -46.92
CA ASN A 204 22.93 10.17 -46.26
C ASN A 204 24.10 9.65 -45.42
N LEU A 205 25.34 9.74 -45.94
CA LEU A 205 26.54 9.38 -45.19
C LEU A 205 26.75 10.29 -43.97
N PHE A 206 26.47 11.58 -44.09
CA PHE A 206 26.53 12.53 -42.98
C PHE A 206 25.54 12.14 -41.88
N ILE A 207 24.27 11.90 -42.23
CA ILE A 207 23.24 11.50 -41.26
C ILE A 207 23.61 10.18 -40.57
N ASN A 208 23.99 9.16 -41.35
CA ASN A 208 24.39 7.85 -40.82
C ASN A 208 25.60 7.94 -39.87
N LEU A 209 26.59 8.77 -40.20
CA LEU A 209 27.77 8.97 -39.34
C LEU A 209 27.37 9.56 -37.99
N ILE A 210 26.45 10.53 -37.99
CA ILE A 210 25.95 11.18 -36.76
C ILE A 210 25.05 10.23 -35.96
N SER A 211 24.11 9.53 -36.60
CA SER A 211 23.22 8.58 -35.93
C SER A 211 23.99 7.45 -35.27
N SER A 212 25.12 7.02 -35.85
CA SER A 212 25.95 5.97 -35.29
C SER A 212 26.81 6.42 -34.10
N ASN A 213 27.05 7.74 -33.96
CA ASN A 213 27.94 8.30 -32.94
C ASN A 213 27.38 9.61 -32.36
N PRO A 214 26.23 9.59 -31.66
CA PRO A 214 25.67 10.78 -31.04
C PRO A 214 26.52 11.17 -29.81
N HIS A 215 27.53 12.00 -30.04
CA HIS A 215 28.38 12.59 -29.00
C HIS A 215 28.06 14.07 -28.79
N MET A 216 28.39 14.62 -27.62
CA MET A 216 28.17 16.06 -27.36
C MET A 216 29.08 16.98 -28.21
N LEU A 217 30.29 16.52 -28.53
CA LEU A 217 31.33 17.31 -29.21
C LEU A 217 32.00 16.50 -30.32
N THR A 218 32.36 17.15 -31.42
CA THR A 218 33.16 16.53 -32.49
C THR A 218 34.61 16.30 -32.06
N THR A 219 35.14 15.14 -32.40
CA THR A 219 36.56 14.80 -32.23
C THR A 219 37.39 15.28 -33.43
N ALA A 220 38.71 15.41 -33.24
CA ALA A 220 39.61 15.79 -34.33
C ALA A 220 39.54 14.81 -35.52
N THR A 221 39.36 13.51 -35.25
CA THR A 221 39.28 12.44 -36.24
C THR A 221 38.00 12.46 -37.08
N GLU A 222 36.91 13.04 -36.56
CA GLU A 222 35.62 13.11 -37.27
C GLU A 222 35.50 14.34 -38.15
N VAL A 223 36.20 15.43 -37.79
CA VAL A 223 36.09 16.74 -38.45
C VAL A 223 36.39 16.66 -39.94
N ASP A 224 37.43 15.94 -40.34
CA ASP A 224 37.82 15.83 -41.75
C ASP A 224 36.73 15.14 -42.58
N LYS A 225 36.21 14.01 -42.08
CA LYS A 225 35.11 13.27 -42.72
C LYS A 225 33.83 14.11 -42.80
N LEU A 226 33.48 14.80 -41.71
CA LEU A 226 32.27 15.62 -41.68
C LEU A 226 32.38 16.83 -42.62
N ASN A 227 33.55 17.45 -42.73
CA ASN A 227 33.79 18.53 -43.70
C ASN A 227 33.74 18.01 -45.15
N GLU A 228 34.32 16.84 -45.44
CA GLU A 228 34.24 16.22 -46.77
C GLU A 228 32.79 15.93 -47.20
N LEU A 229 31.97 15.47 -46.25
CA LEU A 229 30.56 15.15 -46.48
C LEU A 229 29.67 16.40 -46.55
N THR A 230 30.14 17.58 -46.14
CA THR A 230 29.34 18.81 -46.10
C THR A 230 29.92 19.96 -46.94
N ASP A 231 30.95 19.68 -47.74
CA ASP A 231 31.64 20.63 -48.62
C ASP A 231 30.68 21.35 -49.59
N PHE A 232 29.73 20.63 -50.17
CA PHE A 232 28.74 21.15 -51.11
C PHE A 232 27.73 22.11 -50.46
N LEU A 233 27.65 22.14 -49.13
CA LEU A 233 26.82 23.08 -48.35
C LEU A 233 27.61 24.31 -47.87
N ASP A 234 28.91 24.38 -48.17
CA ASP A 234 29.80 25.40 -47.62
C ASP A 234 29.65 25.50 -46.09
N LEU A 235 29.77 24.33 -45.45
CA LEU A 235 29.63 24.17 -44.01
C LEU A 235 30.98 23.78 -43.42
N ARG A 236 31.52 24.66 -42.58
CA ARG A 236 32.78 24.42 -41.88
C ARG A 236 32.54 23.90 -40.46
N ILE A 237 33.10 22.73 -40.19
CA ILE A 237 33.09 22.02 -38.91
C ILE A 237 34.51 22.05 -38.33
N VAL A 238 34.60 22.27 -37.02
CA VAL A 238 35.86 22.29 -36.27
C VAL A 238 35.78 21.34 -35.07
N ALA A 239 36.93 20.88 -34.59
CA ALA A 239 37.00 20.03 -33.40
C ALA A 239 36.47 20.75 -32.16
N GLY A 240 35.78 20.02 -31.27
CA GLY A 240 35.17 20.57 -30.08
C GLY A 240 33.89 21.39 -30.35
N GLN A 241 33.36 21.39 -31.56
CA GLN A 241 32.09 22.03 -31.85
C GLN A 241 30.92 21.16 -31.36
N LYS A 242 29.94 21.77 -30.67
CA LYS A 242 28.72 21.07 -30.23
C LYS A 242 27.96 20.50 -31.43
N PHE A 243 27.56 19.23 -31.34
CA PHE A 243 26.80 18.56 -32.40
C PHE A 243 25.48 19.27 -32.74
N SER A 244 24.74 19.74 -31.72
CA SER A 244 23.52 20.53 -31.92
C SER A 244 23.77 21.77 -32.78
N ARG A 245 24.93 22.43 -32.64
CA ARG A 245 25.30 23.58 -33.48
C ARG A 245 25.62 23.18 -34.92
N ILE A 246 26.22 22.01 -35.14
CA ILE A 246 26.51 21.48 -36.48
C ILE A 246 25.20 21.14 -37.18
N ILE A 247 24.33 20.35 -36.54
CA ILE A 247 23.01 19.98 -37.05
C ILE A 247 22.15 21.22 -37.32
N GLY A 248 22.15 22.20 -36.42
CA GLY A 248 21.42 23.44 -36.64
C GLY A 248 21.95 24.23 -37.85
N LYS A 249 23.26 24.27 -38.10
CA LYS A 249 23.82 24.88 -39.32
C LYS A 249 23.44 24.09 -40.57
N PHE A 250 23.48 22.77 -40.48
CA PHE A 250 23.11 21.86 -41.57
C PHE A 250 21.65 22.03 -41.98
N CYS A 251 20.73 22.02 -41.00
CA CYS A 251 19.30 22.25 -41.23
C CYS A 251 19.04 23.60 -41.90
N ARG A 252 19.73 24.67 -41.46
CA ARG A 252 19.64 26.00 -42.09
C ARG A 252 20.12 26.03 -43.53
N LYS A 253 21.23 25.36 -43.84
CA LYS A 253 21.76 25.30 -45.22
C LYS A 253 20.83 24.55 -46.16
N LEU A 254 20.04 23.62 -45.64
CA LEU A 254 19.06 22.82 -46.39
C LEU A 254 17.65 23.41 -46.38
N GLY A 255 17.38 24.43 -45.56
CA GLY A 255 16.07 25.07 -45.43
C GLY A 255 15.07 24.29 -44.57
N ILE A 256 15.52 23.29 -43.82
CA ILE A 256 14.71 22.48 -42.89
C ILE A 256 14.26 23.32 -41.69
N ASP A 257 15.03 24.34 -41.34
CA ASP A 257 14.72 25.28 -40.26
C ASP A 257 13.44 26.09 -40.47
N LYS A 258 12.87 26.05 -41.69
CA LYS A 258 11.65 26.74 -42.09
C LYS A 258 10.39 25.86 -41.98
N LEU A 259 10.54 24.60 -41.60
CA LEU A 259 9.40 23.71 -41.37
C LEU A 259 8.71 24.07 -40.04
N ASP A 260 7.38 24.00 -40.01
CA ASP A 260 6.56 24.48 -38.88
C ASP A 260 6.89 23.75 -37.56
N ASP A 261 7.24 22.48 -37.62
CA ASP A 261 7.58 21.62 -36.48
C ASP A 261 9.08 21.61 -36.12
N TYR A 262 9.94 22.31 -36.88
CA TYR A 262 11.38 22.31 -36.66
C TYR A 262 11.77 22.76 -35.25
N GLN A 263 11.20 23.87 -34.77
CA GLN A 263 11.61 24.45 -33.48
C GLN A 263 11.33 23.49 -32.31
N GLN A 264 10.16 22.84 -32.33
CA GLN A 264 9.78 21.86 -31.31
C GLN A 264 10.70 20.64 -31.37
N LYS A 265 10.94 20.10 -32.56
CA LYS A 265 11.78 18.91 -32.76
C LYS A 265 13.25 19.18 -32.44
N PHE A 266 13.78 20.33 -32.85
CA PHE A 266 15.16 20.71 -32.60
C PHE A 266 15.43 21.03 -31.12
N ALA A 267 14.46 21.61 -30.41
CA ALA A 267 14.54 21.77 -28.95
C ALA A 267 14.63 20.42 -28.24
N LYS A 268 13.74 19.48 -28.58
CA LYS A 268 13.76 18.11 -28.06
C LYS A 268 15.10 17.40 -28.36
N PHE A 269 15.60 17.51 -29.58
CA PHE A 269 16.93 17.00 -29.96
C PHE A 269 18.06 17.61 -29.13
N GLY A 270 17.99 18.91 -28.86
CA GLY A 270 18.90 19.61 -27.96
C GLY A 270 18.91 18.99 -26.57
N ASP A 271 17.74 18.68 -26.01
CA ASP A 271 17.63 18.02 -24.71
C ASP A 271 18.12 16.56 -24.73
N ASP A 272 17.95 15.86 -25.84
CA ASP A 272 18.32 14.46 -26.01
C ASP A 272 19.84 14.26 -26.19
N ILE A 273 20.56 15.22 -26.79
CA ILE A 273 22.01 15.12 -27.05
C ILE A 273 22.91 15.64 -25.92
N ASN A 274 22.36 16.33 -24.93
CA ASN A 274 23.16 16.83 -23.80
C ASN A 274 23.13 15.84 -22.64
N GLU A 275 24.31 15.51 -22.09
CA GLU A 275 24.35 14.92 -20.76
C GLU A 275 23.93 15.98 -19.74
N LEU A 276 22.93 15.65 -18.92
CA LEU A 276 22.36 16.56 -17.94
C LEU A 276 22.59 15.98 -16.55
N ALA A 277 23.33 16.71 -15.71
CA ALA A 277 23.29 16.51 -14.27
C ALA A 277 22.03 17.20 -13.73
N ILE A 278 21.00 16.40 -13.44
CA ILE A 278 19.73 16.88 -12.90
C ILE A 278 19.79 16.71 -11.39
N LYS A 279 19.84 17.84 -10.68
CA LYS A 279 19.74 17.85 -9.23
C LYS A 279 18.31 17.56 -8.82
N ARG A 280 18.11 16.63 -7.89
CA ARG A 280 16.80 16.28 -7.30
C ARG A 280 16.88 16.23 -5.78
N HIS A 281 15.74 16.32 -5.12
CA HIS A 281 15.63 15.83 -3.75
C HIS A 281 15.52 14.32 -3.80
N THR A 282 16.36 13.64 -3.02
CA THR A 282 16.39 12.19 -2.83
C THR A 282 15.82 11.90 -1.45
N ILE A 283 14.85 11.00 -1.39
CA ILE A 283 14.18 10.58 -0.17
C ILE A 283 14.31 9.07 -0.02
N ILE A 284 14.72 8.65 1.17
CA ILE A 284 14.72 7.25 1.63
C ILE A 284 13.77 7.21 2.82
N SER A 285 12.73 6.39 2.73
CA SER A 285 11.57 6.49 3.63
C SER A 285 11.08 5.13 4.12
N ILE A 286 10.81 5.08 5.43
CA ILE A 286 9.98 4.06 6.08
C ILE A 286 8.63 4.65 6.53
N ASN A 287 8.30 5.88 6.15
CA ASN A 287 7.03 6.53 6.49
C ASN A 287 5.84 5.74 5.90
N PRO A 288 4.81 5.37 6.68
CA PRO A 288 3.66 4.62 6.17
C PRO A 288 2.93 5.33 5.01
N ILE A 289 2.87 6.67 5.01
CA ILE A 289 2.23 7.43 3.94
C ILE A 289 2.94 7.25 2.61
N ASP A 290 4.28 7.19 2.61
CA ASP A 290 5.07 6.98 1.40
C ASP A 290 4.81 5.63 0.74
N TYR A 291 4.40 4.59 1.47
CA TYR A 291 3.98 3.33 0.86
C TYR A 291 2.63 3.45 0.17
N LEU A 292 1.68 4.19 0.76
CA LEU A 292 0.37 4.45 0.16
C LEU A 292 0.51 5.32 -1.11
N THR A 293 1.45 6.27 -1.09
CA THR A 293 1.71 7.21 -2.18
C THR A 293 2.91 6.82 -3.06
N MET A 294 3.49 5.62 -2.93
CA MET A 294 4.72 5.22 -3.64
C MET A 294 4.59 5.22 -5.17
N SER A 295 3.35 5.20 -5.66
CA SER A 295 3.01 5.21 -7.09
C SER A 295 2.36 6.53 -7.51
N PHE A 296 2.51 7.57 -6.69
CA PHE A 296 2.08 8.91 -7.02
C PHE A 296 3.16 9.64 -7.81
N GLY A 297 3.43 9.18 -9.03
CA GLY A 297 4.38 9.82 -9.92
C GLY A 297 3.81 11.07 -10.60
N ASN A 298 4.71 11.90 -11.14
CA ASN A 298 4.38 13.16 -11.82
C ASN A 298 3.78 12.96 -13.23
N SER A 299 4.20 11.91 -13.93
CA SER A 299 3.70 11.53 -15.27
C SER A 299 3.47 10.02 -15.39
N TRP A 300 3.59 9.31 -14.26
CA TRP A 300 3.53 7.86 -14.21
C TRP A 300 2.86 7.38 -12.92
N SER A 301 2.31 6.17 -12.99
CA SER A 301 1.86 5.41 -11.85
C SER A 301 2.26 3.95 -12.07
N SER A 302 2.41 3.15 -11.02
CA SER A 302 2.53 1.69 -11.16
C SER A 302 1.23 0.99 -10.76
N CYS A 303 1.19 -0.33 -10.91
CA CYS A 303 0.09 -1.16 -10.45
C CYS A 303 -0.17 -1.10 -8.94
N HIS A 304 0.78 -0.60 -8.15
CA HIS A 304 0.65 -0.44 -6.69
C HIS A 304 -0.10 0.83 -6.28
N THR A 305 -0.64 1.64 -7.20
CA THR A 305 -1.37 2.86 -6.82
C THR A 305 -2.67 2.57 -6.07
N ILE A 306 -2.96 3.34 -5.01
CA ILE A 306 -4.28 3.36 -4.36
C ILE A 306 -5.30 4.23 -5.13
N ASP A 307 -4.83 5.08 -6.04
CA ASP A 307 -5.65 5.91 -6.92
C ASP A 307 -6.17 5.07 -8.10
N LYS A 308 -7.15 4.21 -7.83
CA LYS A 308 -7.67 3.22 -8.79
C LYS A 308 -8.48 3.87 -9.92
N LEU A 309 -9.14 4.99 -9.62
CA LEU A 309 -10.05 5.69 -10.54
C LEU A 309 -9.40 6.89 -11.24
N ASN A 310 -8.10 7.09 -11.02
CA ASN A 310 -7.33 8.19 -11.60
C ASN A 310 -7.85 9.58 -11.19
N ASP A 311 -8.20 9.72 -9.92
CA ASP A 311 -8.64 10.97 -9.30
C ASP A 311 -7.57 12.07 -9.42
N ARG A 312 -6.28 11.71 -9.54
CA ARG A 312 -5.17 12.65 -9.79
C ARG A 312 -4.95 12.98 -11.26
N ASN A 313 -5.74 12.43 -12.18
CA ASN A 313 -5.62 12.63 -13.62
C ASN A 313 -4.21 12.35 -14.17
N CYS A 314 -3.58 11.26 -13.70
CA CYS A 314 -2.27 10.83 -14.17
C CYS A 314 -2.39 10.20 -15.57
N PRO A 315 -1.59 10.62 -16.57
CA PRO A 315 -1.68 10.09 -17.94
C PRO A 315 -1.52 8.58 -18.05
N ASN A 316 -0.63 8.00 -17.23
CA ASN A 316 -0.29 6.57 -17.25
C ASN A 316 -0.72 5.85 -15.97
N ASN A 317 -2.03 5.74 -15.73
CA ASN A 317 -2.57 5.08 -14.54
C ASN A 317 -2.90 3.59 -14.78
N TYR A 318 -2.30 2.71 -13.97
CA TYR A 318 -2.46 1.25 -14.00
C TYR A 318 -3.65 0.71 -13.18
N ARG A 319 -4.54 1.58 -12.69
CA ARG A 319 -5.79 1.25 -11.98
C ARG A 319 -5.62 0.40 -10.71
N GLY A 320 -4.43 0.42 -10.11
CA GLY A 320 -4.19 -0.19 -8.79
C GLY A 320 -4.42 -1.71 -8.72
N MET A 321 -4.16 -2.46 -9.80
CA MET A 321 -4.35 -3.93 -9.84
C MET A 321 -3.46 -4.72 -8.85
N TYR A 322 -2.43 -4.07 -8.29
CA TYR A 322 -1.58 -4.57 -7.21
C TYR A 322 -1.53 -3.59 -6.01
N SER A 323 -2.59 -2.80 -5.81
CA SER A 323 -2.67 -1.77 -4.75
C SER A 323 -2.51 -2.33 -3.34
N GLY A 324 -2.93 -3.57 -3.08
CA GLY A 324 -2.69 -4.29 -1.82
C GLY A 324 -1.20 -4.46 -1.50
N GLY A 325 -0.33 -4.36 -2.51
CA GLY A 325 1.11 -4.35 -2.33
C GLY A 325 1.64 -3.12 -1.56
N THR A 326 0.88 -2.03 -1.48
CA THR A 326 1.21 -0.87 -0.63
C THR A 326 1.29 -1.26 0.84
N LEU A 327 0.23 -1.88 1.35
CA LEU A 327 0.19 -2.42 2.70
C LEU A 327 1.16 -3.57 2.87
N SER A 328 1.33 -4.41 1.84
CA SER A 328 2.26 -5.53 1.90
C SER A 328 3.70 -5.09 2.19
N TYR A 329 4.20 -4.05 1.52
CA TYR A 329 5.53 -3.49 1.79
C TYR A 329 5.58 -2.63 3.05
N MET A 330 4.50 -1.89 3.35
CA MET A 330 4.40 -1.12 4.58
C MET A 330 4.53 -2.01 5.82
N LEU A 331 3.92 -3.20 5.79
CA LEU A 331 3.80 -4.08 6.95
C LEU A 331 4.88 -5.15 7.03
N ASP A 332 5.83 -5.18 6.09
CA ASP A 332 6.97 -6.08 6.19
C ASP A 332 8.09 -5.49 7.04
N GLY A 333 9.03 -6.34 7.44
CA GLY A 333 10.21 -5.90 8.19
C GLY A 333 11.41 -5.55 7.32
N ALA A 334 11.28 -5.36 6.00
CA ALA A 334 12.44 -5.30 5.09
C ALA A 334 12.39 -4.16 4.07
N SER A 335 11.20 -3.79 3.58
CA SER A 335 11.03 -2.86 2.47
C SER A 335 11.18 -1.41 2.89
N ILE A 336 11.87 -0.63 2.06
CA ILE A 336 12.08 0.82 2.15
C ILE A 336 11.68 1.44 0.81
N VAL A 337 11.02 2.60 0.85
CA VAL A 337 10.70 3.38 -0.36
C VAL A 337 11.84 4.35 -0.62
N PHE A 338 12.47 4.24 -1.79
CA PHE A 338 13.37 5.26 -2.32
C PHE A 338 12.60 6.06 -3.39
N TYR A 339 12.64 7.37 -3.35
CA TYR A 339 12.10 8.20 -4.41
C TYR A 339 12.83 9.53 -4.57
N THR A 340 12.58 10.18 -5.70
CA THR A 340 13.06 11.54 -5.97
C THR A 340 11.91 12.47 -6.28
N VAL A 341 12.06 13.74 -5.91
CA VAL A 341 11.14 14.82 -6.30
C VAL A 341 11.92 15.97 -6.96
N ASP A 342 11.21 16.90 -7.60
CA ASP A 342 11.83 18.07 -8.23
C ASP A 342 12.60 18.89 -7.18
N ARG A 343 13.80 19.35 -7.54
CA ARG A 343 14.64 20.20 -6.66
C ARG A 343 14.01 21.56 -6.37
N LYS A 344 13.02 21.98 -7.15
CA LYS A 344 12.26 23.22 -6.95
C LYS A 344 11.27 23.14 -5.79
N TYR A 345 10.88 21.92 -5.38
CA TYR A 345 9.99 21.75 -4.25
C TYR A 345 10.69 22.20 -2.95
N ASP A 346 10.08 23.14 -2.23
CA ASP A 346 10.61 23.77 -1.03
C ASP A 346 9.82 23.41 0.25
N GLY A 347 8.81 22.54 0.13
CA GLY A 347 8.05 22.01 1.24
C GLY A 347 8.75 20.87 2.00
N THR A 348 8.06 20.33 3.01
CA THR A 348 8.55 19.24 3.86
C THR A 348 7.69 17.98 3.77
N ASP A 349 6.53 18.09 3.14
CA ASP A 349 5.53 17.05 2.93
C ASP A 349 5.80 16.22 1.65
N PHE A 350 7.04 15.73 1.54
CA PHE A 350 7.55 14.94 0.42
C PHE A 350 6.70 13.70 0.06
N GLU A 351 5.96 13.16 1.02
CA GLU A 351 5.08 12.01 0.84
C GLU A 351 3.91 12.31 -0.10
N PHE A 352 3.50 13.58 -0.23
CA PHE A 352 2.43 14.01 -1.12
C PHE A 352 2.94 14.63 -2.42
N GLU A 353 4.21 15.03 -2.47
CA GLU A 353 4.82 15.58 -3.67
C GLU A 353 4.93 14.52 -4.79
N PRO A 354 4.54 14.85 -6.05
CA PRO A 354 4.64 13.94 -7.17
C PRO A 354 6.07 13.42 -7.42
N LYS A 355 6.21 12.10 -7.38
CA LYS A 355 7.51 11.41 -7.48
C LYS A 355 8.03 11.44 -8.92
N VAL A 356 9.28 11.84 -9.11
CA VAL A 356 9.96 11.76 -10.41
C VAL A 356 10.42 10.33 -10.66
N ASN A 357 11.14 9.74 -9.70
CA ASN A 357 11.53 8.33 -9.73
C ASN A 357 11.15 7.65 -8.43
N ARG A 358 10.90 6.33 -8.49
CA ARG A 358 10.72 5.49 -7.29
C ARG A 358 11.37 4.13 -7.47
N CYS A 359 12.00 3.62 -6.42
CA CYS A 359 12.55 2.27 -6.35
C CYS A 359 12.22 1.67 -4.98
N MET A 360 11.79 0.41 -4.96
CA MET A 360 11.66 -0.34 -3.72
C MET A 360 12.98 -1.01 -3.41
N PHE A 361 13.46 -0.87 -2.18
CA PHE A 361 14.61 -1.62 -1.68
C PHE A 361 14.18 -2.55 -0.56
N HIS A 362 14.78 -3.73 -0.49
CA HIS A 362 14.51 -4.70 0.57
C HIS A 362 15.81 -5.02 1.29
N ILE A 363 15.84 -4.72 2.59
CA ILE A 363 17.05 -4.74 3.41
C ILE A 363 17.06 -5.96 4.30
N GLY A 364 18.18 -6.68 4.26
CA GLY A 364 18.55 -7.68 5.25
C GLY A 364 19.87 -7.31 5.92
N GLU A 365 20.33 -8.16 6.83
CA GLU A 365 21.52 -7.93 7.65
C GLU A 365 22.77 -7.52 6.87
N ASP A 366 23.03 -8.19 5.75
CA ASP A 366 24.25 -8.03 4.96
C ASP A 366 23.95 -7.91 3.45
N LYS A 367 22.72 -7.57 3.10
CA LYS A 367 22.26 -7.57 1.71
C LYS A 367 21.12 -6.60 1.45
N ILE A 368 21.12 -6.08 0.23
CA ILE A 368 20.13 -5.13 -0.28
C ILE A 368 19.61 -5.68 -1.60
N ILE A 369 18.31 -5.93 -1.70
CA ILE A 369 17.65 -6.26 -2.96
C ILE A 369 17.06 -4.97 -3.54
N GLN A 370 17.49 -4.61 -4.74
CA GLN A 370 16.97 -3.48 -5.51
C GLN A 370 15.83 -3.96 -6.41
N GLY A 371 14.64 -3.39 -6.21
CA GLY A 371 13.50 -3.57 -7.09
C GLY A 371 13.57 -2.72 -8.37
N ARG A 372 12.49 -2.72 -9.15
CA ARG A 372 12.38 -1.94 -10.38
C ARG A 372 12.35 -0.44 -10.07
N VAL A 373 13.01 0.35 -10.90
CA VAL A 373 12.93 1.82 -10.91
C VAL A 373 11.81 2.24 -11.84
N TYR A 374 10.88 3.03 -11.34
CA TYR A 374 9.79 3.62 -12.12
C TYR A 374 10.09 5.10 -12.41
N PRO A 375 9.77 5.61 -13.61
CA PRO A 375 9.13 4.93 -14.75
C PRO A 375 10.09 4.13 -15.67
N GLN A 376 11.41 4.19 -15.45
CA GLN A 376 12.49 3.94 -16.44
C GLN A 376 12.70 2.50 -16.96
N ASN A 377 11.68 1.64 -16.93
CA ASN A 377 11.78 0.30 -17.49
C ASN A 377 11.47 0.21 -18.99
N ASN A 378 11.08 1.32 -19.62
CA ASN A 378 10.69 1.34 -21.04
C ASN A 378 11.79 1.88 -21.96
N ASP A 379 12.86 2.50 -21.42
CA ASP A 379 13.78 3.33 -22.22
C ASP A 379 15.23 2.81 -22.25
N GLY A 380 15.46 1.53 -21.94
CA GLY A 380 16.74 0.84 -22.21
C GLY A 380 17.99 1.28 -21.41
N ASP A 381 17.95 2.36 -20.61
CA ASP A 381 19.14 2.85 -19.90
C ASP A 381 19.23 2.38 -18.43
N GLN A 382 20.34 1.69 -18.09
CA GLN A 382 20.64 1.17 -16.76
C GLN A 382 21.36 2.17 -15.83
N THR A 383 21.64 3.39 -16.30
CA THR A 383 22.46 4.37 -15.56
C THR A 383 21.87 4.79 -14.23
N ILE A 384 20.60 5.22 -14.23
CA ILE A 384 19.90 5.63 -13.01
C ILE A 384 19.75 4.51 -11.98
N TYR A 385 19.66 3.25 -12.41
CA TYR A 385 19.64 2.10 -11.51
C TYR A 385 20.94 2.03 -10.70
N ASN A 386 22.08 2.37 -11.32
CA ASN A 386 23.37 2.37 -10.66
C ASN A 386 23.51 3.55 -9.69
N GLU A 387 23.05 4.74 -10.06
CA GLU A 387 23.09 5.92 -9.20
C GLU A 387 22.22 5.75 -7.96
N ILE A 388 20.97 5.32 -8.14
CA ILE A 388 20.04 5.04 -7.02
C ILE A 388 20.61 3.95 -6.10
N ARG A 389 21.21 2.90 -6.68
CA ARG A 389 21.86 1.84 -5.89
C ARG A 389 23.07 2.35 -5.11
N ALA A 390 23.93 3.15 -5.73
CA ALA A 390 25.12 3.69 -5.08
C ALA A 390 24.75 4.60 -3.90
N ILE A 391 23.70 5.43 -4.07
CA ILE A 391 23.14 6.23 -2.99
C ILE A 391 22.64 5.32 -1.87
N MET A 392 21.81 4.32 -2.18
CA MET A 392 21.26 3.41 -1.18
C MET A 392 22.35 2.63 -0.42
N GLN A 393 23.34 2.10 -1.14
CA GLN A 393 24.49 1.39 -0.56
C GLN A 393 25.27 2.28 0.41
N LYS A 394 25.55 3.53 0.01
CA LYS A 394 26.22 4.51 0.86
C LYS A 394 25.39 4.81 2.11
N THR A 395 24.11 5.14 1.96
CA THR A 395 23.23 5.47 3.09
C THR A 395 23.09 4.28 4.04
N MET A 396 22.91 3.06 3.54
CA MET A 396 22.84 1.88 4.40
C MET A 396 24.17 1.61 5.11
N SER A 397 25.31 1.84 4.45
CA SER A 397 26.61 1.74 5.11
C SER A 397 26.79 2.76 6.23
N GLU A 398 26.31 4.00 6.05
CA GLU A 398 26.31 5.04 7.08
C GLU A 398 25.38 4.66 8.25
N ILE A 399 24.17 4.18 7.96
CA ILE A 399 23.20 3.74 8.97
C ILE A 399 23.72 2.54 9.78
N PHE A 400 24.35 1.56 9.13
CA PHE A 400 24.87 0.37 9.79
C PHE A 400 26.27 0.55 10.35
N ASN A 401 26.88 1.73 10.16
CA ASN A 401 28.26 2.01 10.55
C ASN A 401 29.25 0.95 10.03
N VAL A 402 29.17 0.65 8.73
CA VAL A 402 30.05 -0.30 8.03
C VAL A 402 30.75 0.36 6.84
N ASN A 403 31.85 -0.24 6.39
CA ASN A 403 32.50 0.22 5.15
C ASN A 403 31.57 0.00 3.94
N ASN A 404 31.57 0.97 3.02
CA ASN A 404 30.77 0.93 1.79
C ASN A 404 31.39 -0.02 0.74
N PHE A 405 31.45 -1.31 1.06
CA PHE A 405 32.00 -2.37 0.20
C PHE A 405 30.93 -3.40 -0.15
N TRP A 406 30.12 -3.05 -1.15
CA TRP A 406 29.06 -3.92 -1.66
C TRP A 406 29.49 -4.64 -2.94
N ILE A 407 29.18 -5.94 -3.02
CA ILE A 407 29.40 -6.80 -4.18
C ILE A 407 28.06 -6.98 -4.89
N LEU A 408 28.00 -6.59 -6.16
CA LEU A 408 26.79 -6.72 -6.97
C LEU A 408 26.62 -8.15 -7.51
N LYS A 409 25.40 -8.68 -7.41
CA LYS A 409 24.93 -9.88 -8.10
C LYS A 409 23.70 -9.50 -8.92
N GLN A 410 23.79 -9.72 -10.23
CA GLN A 410 22.78 -9.24 -11.17
C GLN A 410 21.69 -10.27 -11.45
N GLY A 411 20.50 -9.77 -11.74
CA GLY A 411 19.41 -10.55 -12.31
C GLY A 411 18.47 -11.19 -11.29
N THR A 412 17.35 -11.68 -11.82
CA THR A 412 16.24 -12.26 -11.05
C THR A 412 16.64 -13.51 -10.29
N SER A 413 17.54 -14.34 -10.82
CA SER A 413 18.04 -15.54 -10.12
C SER A 413 18.75 -15.18 -8.82
N ALA A 414 19.61 -14.16 -8.83
CA ALA A 414 20.29 -13.69 -7.62
C ALA A 414 19.28 -13.13 -6.60
N CYS A 415 18.27 -12.39 -7.06
CA CYS A 415 17.21 -11.88 -6.20
C CYS A 415 16.37 -13.01 -5.59
N ALA A 416 16.00 -14.02 -6.37
CA ALA A 416 15.22 -15.17 -5.93
C ALA A 416 15.98 -16.08 -4.95
N GLU A 417 17.30 -16.19 -5.08
CA GLU A 417 18.13 -16.95 -4.13
C GLU A 417 18.07 -16.34 -2.71
N MET A 418 17.92 -15.01 -2.65
CA MET A 418 18.06 -14.20 -1.44
C MET A 418 16.77 -13.61 -0.91
N SER A 419 15.65 -13.92 -1.54
CA SER A 419 14.34 -13.49 -1.09
C SER A 419 13.40 -14.66 -0.92
N GLU A 420 12.52 -14.51 0.05
CA GLU A 420 11.25 -15.20 0.10
C GLU A 420 10.16 -14.13 0.13
N SER A 421 8.98 -14.44 -0.39
CA SER A 421 7.92 -13.45 -0.56
C SER A 421 6.62 -13.95 0.03
N CYS A 422 6.01 -13.13 0.86
CA CYS A 422 4.67 -13.33 1.39
C CYS A 422 3.82 -12.07 1.15
N GLY A 423 2.49 -12.23 1.13
CA GLY A 423 1.58 -11.13 0.90
C GLY A 423 1.24 -10.86 -0.56
N ALA A 424 0.76 -9.64 -0.82
CA ALA A 424 -0.06 -9.32 -1.99
C ALA A 424 0.60 -8.33 -2.97
N HIS A 425 1.89 -8.04 -2.79
CA HIS A 425 2.64 -7.16 -3.68
C HIS A 425 3.07 -7.86 -4.97
N TYR A 426 3.23 -7.06 -6.02
CA TYR A 426 3.89 -7.51 -7.24
C TYR A 426 5.41 -7.60 -7.04
N ARG A 427 5.99 -8.73 -7.41
CA ARG A 427 7.40 -9.08 -7.12
C ARG A 427 8.34 -8.61 -8.23
N ASP A 428 8.59 -7.30 -8.27
CA ASP A 428 9.48 -6.72 -9.29
C ASP A 428 10.86 -7.42 -9.33
N TYR A 429 11.42 -7.72 -8.16
CA TYR A 429 12.76 -8.28 -8.01
C TYR A 429 12.93 -9.70 -8.56
N THR A 430 11.85 -10.47 -8.73
CA THR A 430 11.92 -11.79 -9.40
C THR A 430 11.42 -11.78 -10.84
N ASN A 431 10.81 -10.68 -11.29
CA ASN A 431 10.15 -10.60 -12.60
C ASN A 431 10.91 -9.74 -13.63
N PHE A 432 11.87 -8.91 -13.21
CA PHE A 432 12.64 -8.04 -14.12
C PHE A 432 14.15 -8.22 -13.96
N GLY A 433 14.83 -8.45 -15.07
CA GLY A 433 16.27 -8.76 -15.11
C GLY A 433 17.21 -7.63 -14.68
N ASN A 434 16.70 -6.41 -14.57
CA ASN A 434 17.46 -5.24 -14.09
C ASN A 434 17.40 -5.05 -12.56
N CYS A 435 16.65 -5.89 -11.85
CA CYS A 435 16.70 -5.98 -10.39
C CYS A 435 17.98 -6.74 -9.96
N ASN A 436 18.59 -6.30 -8.86
CA ASN A 436 19.91 -6.82 -8.44
C ASN A 436 20.02 -6.97 -6.92
N VAL A 437 20.98 -7.77 -6.49
CA VAL A 437 21.34 -7.93 -5.07
C VAL A 437 22.71 -7.30 -4.82
N SER A 438 22.81 -6.45 -3.81
CA SER A 438 24.07 -5.94 -3.28
C SER A 438 24.40 -6.66 -1.99
N TRP A 439 25.59 -7.25 -1.91
CA TRP A 439 26.08 -7.99 -0.75
C TRP A 439 27.16 -7.24 -0.03
N LEU A 440 27.04 -7.08 1.27
CA LEU A 440 28.13 -6.50 2.04
C LEU A 440 29.29 -7.50 2.05
N LYS A 441 30.48 -7.06 1.66
CA LYS A 441 31.67 -7.92 1.66
C LYS A 441 31.94 -8.37 3.11
N PRO A 442 31.97 -9.69 3.39
CA PRO A 442 32.24 -10.16 4.73
C PRO A 442 33.67 -9.78 5.13
N SER A 443 33.87 -9.47 6.42
CA SER A 443 35.20 -9.37 7.00
C SER A 443 35.95 -10.68 6.85
N GLU A 444 37.29 -10.64 6.75
CA GLU A 444 38.11 -11.84 6.60
C GLU A 444 37.76 -12.90 7.67
N GLY A 445 37.59 -14.15 7.22
CA GLY A 445 37.25 -15.28 8.09
C GLY A 445 35.74 -15.45 8.41
N LYS A 446 34.85 -14.55 7.98
CA LYS A 446 33.39 -14.72 8.18
C LYS A 446 32.71 -15.42 7.00
N LEU A 447 31.81 -16.35 7.32
CA LEU A 447 30.95 -17.02 6.34
C LEU A 447 29.89 -16.04 5.79
N LYS A 448 29.46 -16.26 4.55
CA LYS A 448 28.38 -15.49 3.91
C LYS A 448 27.03 -15.84 4.56
N ASN A 449 26.19 -14.84 4.80
CA ASN A 449 24.84 -15.06 5.30
C ASN A 449 23.90 -15.48 4.16
N THR A 450 23.55 -16.75 4.12
CA THR A 450 22.63 -17.32 3.12
C THR A 450 21.16 -17.20 3.50
N ASN A 451 20.81 -16.58 4.64
CA ASN A 451 19.41 -16.41 5.04
C ASN A 451 18.69 -15.53 4.03
N ARG A 452 17.44 -15.88 3.71
CA ARG A 452 16.62 -15.09 2.79
C ARG A 452 15.98 -13.90 3.49
N ILE A 453 15.74 -12.83 2.75
CA ILE A 453 14.94 -11.69 3.19
C ILE A 453 13.47 -12.04 2.93
N THR A 454 12.65 -12.04 3.99
CA THR A 454 11.20 -12.10 3.86
C THR A 454 10.66 -10.75 3.40
N ILE A 455 10.10 -10.70 2.20
CA ILE A 455 9.57 -9.49 1.59
C ILE A 455 8.05 -9.59 1.56
N GLY A 456 7.38 -8.53 2.01
CA GLY A 456 5.93 -8.41 2.08
C GLY A 456 5.29 -8.94 3.35
N HIS A 457 3.99 -8.64 3.46
CA HIS A 457 3.09 -9.06 4.52
C HIS A 457 1.65 -9.11 3.96
N ARG A 458 0.73 -9.79 4.64
CA ARG A 458 -0.71 -9.69 4.31
C ARG A 458 -1.23 -8.29 4.64
N GLY A 459 -2.17 -7.76 3.87
CA GLY A 459 -2.70 -6.42 4.12
C GLY A 459 -3.58 -6.39 5.37
N ILE A 460 -3.55 -5.30 6.13
CA ILE A 460 -4.52 -5.02 7.20
C ILE A 460 -5.51 -3.98 6.67
N CYS A 461 -6.78 -4.34 6.59
CA CYS A 461 -7.81 -3.47 6.04
C CYS A 461 -7.95 -2.18 6.90
N PRO A 462 -7.69 -0.98 6.35
CA PRO A 462 -7.77 0.27 7.12
C PRO A 462 -9.20 0.60 7.58
N THR A 463 -10.21 -0.03 6.98
CA THR A 463 -11.63 0.16 7.37
C THR A 463 -12.04 -0.72 8.56
N CYS A 464 -11.60 -1.97 8.64
CA CYS A 464 -12.11 -2.91 9.66
C CYS A 464 -11.04 -3.60 10.51
N GLY A 465 -9.75 -3.43 10.18
CA GLY A 465 -8.61 -4.05 10.85
C GLY A 465 -8.41 -5.53 10.51
N THR A 466 -9.24 -6.12 9.64
CA THR A 466 -9.09 -7.53 9.28
C THR A 466 -7.93 -7.72 8.32
N GLU A 467 -7.10 -8.74 8.58
CA GLU A 467 -6.04 -9.17 7.68
C GLU A 467 -6.61 -9.82 6.41
N HIS A 468 -6.05 -9.50 5.24
CA HIS A 468 -6.47 -10.04 3.96
C HIS A 468 -5.31 -10.23 2.98
N GLY A 469 -5.51 -11.12 2.00
CA GLY A 469 -4.53 -11.44 0.94
C GLY A 469 -4.80 -10.78 -0.41
N SER A 470 -5.77 -9.87 -0.52
CA SER A 470 -6.14 -9.22 -1.78
C SER A 470 -4.97 -8.41 -2.36
N SER A 471 -4.56 -8.73 -3.59
CA SER A 471 -3.52 -7.97 -4.29
C SER A 471 -4.05 -6.69 -4.91
N ASP A 472 -5.29 -6.69 -5.37
CA ASP A 472 -5.90 -5.61 -6.13
C ASP A 472 -6.52 -4.51 -5.26
N SER A 473 -6.50 -4.64 -3.94
CA SER A 473 -7.16 -3.71 -3.02
C SER A 473 -6.44 -3.62 -1.68
N ILE A 474 -6.39 -2.41 -1.11
CA ILE A 474 -5.93 -2.18 0.28
C ILE A 474 -7.00 -2.45 1.34
N ILE A 475 -8.25 -2.68 0.93
CA ILE A 475 -9.35 -3.09 1.82
C ILE A 475 -9.70 -4.56 1.58
N CYS A 476 -10.19 -5.23 2.62
CA CYS A 476 -10.62 -6.62 2.53
C CYS A 476 -11.87 -6.80 1.64
N SER A 477 -12.12 -8.02 1.19
CA SER A 477 -13.24 -8.34 0.30
C SER A 477 -14.62 -8.01 0.89
N ASP A 478 -14.77 -8.06 2.21
CA ASP A 478 -16.03 -7.68 2.87
C ASP A 478 -16.28 -6.18 2.76
N CYS A 479 -15.30 -5.35 3.12
CA CYS A 479 -15.41 -3.89 2.98
C CYS A 479 -15.54 -3.47 1.52
N PHE A 480 -14.83 -4.16 0.61
CA PHE A 480 -14.92 -3.89 -0.82
C PHE A 480 -16.34 -4.17 -1.38
N ASN A 481 -16.98 -5.24 -0.91
CA ASN A 481 -18.32 -5.67 -1.34
C ASN A 481 -19.46 -5.22 -0.41
N GLU A 482 -19.17 -4.38 0.60
CA GLU A 482 -20.15 -3.94 1.62
C GLU A 482 -20.86 -5.09 2.34
N ILE A 483 -20.16 -6.21 2.53
CA ILE A 483 -20.70 -7.33 3.27
C ILE A 483 -20.82 -6.92 4.74
N LYS A 484 -22.06 -6.73 5.19
CA LYS A 484 -22.36 -6.43 6.59
C LYS A 484 -22.02 -7.65 7.45
N ARG A 485 -21.40 -7.41 8.61
CA ARG A 485 -21.08 -8.46 9.59
C ARG A 485 -21.80 -8.16 10.89
N CYS A 486 -22.34 -9.20 11.50
CA CYS A 486 -23.00 -9.13 12.80
C CYS A 486 -21.99 -8.66 13.86
N PRO A 487 -22.21 -7.52 14.55
CA PRO A 487 -21.31 -7.03 15.58
C PRO A 487 -21.08 -8.03 16.73
N HIS A 488 -22.10 -8.84 17.02
CA HIS A 488 -22.07 -9.78 18.14
C HIS A 488 -21.23 -11.05 17.85
N CYS A 489 -21.38 -11.65 16.66
CA CYS A 489 -20.72 -12.94 16.34
C CYS A 489 -19.70 -12.87 15.20
N GLY A 490 -19.56 -11.71 14.54
CA GLY A 490 -18.65 -11.49 13.42
C GLY A 490 -19.06 -12.18 12.10
N ARG A 491 -20.16 -12.95 12.06
CA ARG A 491 -20.61 -13.64 10.85
C ARG A 491 -21.14 -12.66 9.80
N ARG A 492 -20.95 -13.01 8.52
CA ARG A 492 -21.55 -12.28 7.40
C ARG A 492 -23.07 -12.37 7.48
N VAL A 493 -23.74 -11.25 7.24
CA VAL A 493 -25.19 -11.15 7.24
C VAL A 493 -25.62 -10.89 5.79
N GLY A 494 -26.36 -11.83 5.21
CA GLY A 494 -26.90 -11.66 3.86
C GLY A 494 -28.02 -10.60 3.84
N GLU A 495 -28.23 -9.93 2.71
CA GLU A 495 -29.24 -8.89 2.56
C GLU A 495 -30.67 -9.35 2.93
N ASN A 496 -30.96 -10.65 2.81
CA ASN A 496 -32.29 -11.19 3.12
C ASN A 496 -32.47 -11.64 4.58
N ASP A 497 -31.39 -11.74 5.36
CA ASP A 497 -31.40 -12.33 6.73
C ASP A 497 -30.92 -11.34 7.80
N HIS A 498 -30.99 -10.05 7.47
CA HIS A 498 -30.39 -9.00 8.27
C HIS A 498 -31.41 -8.31 9.17
N ILE A 499 -31.08 -8.23 10.46
CA ILE A 499 -31.92 -7.57 11.46
C ILE A 499 -31.19 -6.31 11.90
N GLU A 500 -31.82 -5.15 11.71
CA GLU A 500 -31.25 -3.87 12.13
C GLU A 500 -31.70 -3.54 13.56
N ILE A 501 -30.72 -3.27 14.43
CA ILE A 501 -30.92 -2.81 15.80
C ILE A 501 -29.98 -1.63 16.00
N ASP A 502 -30.52 -0.46 16.35
CA ASP A 502 -29.77 0.77 16.60
C ASP A 502 -28.77 1.15 15.48
N GLY A 503 -29.19 1.00 14.22
CA GLY A 503 -28.37 1.31 13.04
C GLY A 503 -27.27 0.27 12.72
N GLN A 504 -27.21 -0.84 13.47
CA GLN A 504 -26.27 -1.93 13.24
C GLN A 504 -27.00 -3.20 12.77
N VAL A 505 -26.31 -3.99 11.95
CA VAL A 505 -26.90 -5.16 11.31
C VAL A 505 -26.45 -6.44 11.98
N TYR A 506 -27.38 -7.17 12.57
CA TYR A 506 -27.18 -8.44 13.25
C TYR A 506 -27.71 -9.61 12.40
N CYS A 507 -27.13 -10.79 12.57
CA CYS A 507 -27.67 -12.02 11.99
C CYS A 507 -28.88 -12.50 12.80
N SER A 508 -29.76 -13.27 12.15
CA SER A 508 -30.95 -13.89 12.75
C SER A 508 -30.68 -14.76 13.98
N THR A 509 -29.45 -15.24 14.17
CA THR A 509 -29.05 -16.00 15.36
C THR A 509 -28.59 -15.13 16.53
N CYS A 510 -28.27 -13.86 16.30
CA CYS A 510 -27.79 -12.94 17.34
C CYS A 510 -28.76 -11.79 17.63
N ALA A 511 -29.85 -11.72 16.89
CA ALA A 511 -30.94 -10.77 17.11
C ALA A 511 -32.27 -11.53 17.12
N ARG A 512 -33.16 -11.14 18.03
CA ARG A 512 -34.46 -11.79 18.24
C ARG A 512 -35.55 -10.73 18.35
N TYR A 513 -36.72 -11.01 17.78
CA TYR A 513 -37.89 -10.17 18.02
C TYR A 513 -38.46 -10.42 19.42
N CYS A 514 -38.43 -9.40 20.27
CA CYS A 514 -39.06 -9.42 21.57
C CYS A 514 -40.54 -9.03 21.42
N ILE A 515 -41.45 -9.96 21.69
CA ILE A 515 -42.90 -9.71 21.61
C ILE A 515 -43.42 -8.72 22.65
N HIS A 516 -42.68 -8.52 23.76
CA HIS A 516 -43.06 -7.60 24.83
C HIS A 516 -42.73 -6.15 24.45
N HIS A 517 -41.47 -5.92 24.07
CA HIS A 517 -41.02 -4.60 23.63
C HIS A 517 -41.39 -4.27 22.17
N GLN A 518 -41.99 -5.23 21.45
CA GLN A 518 -42.39 -5.14 20.05
C GLN A 518 -41.26 -4.62 19.13
N ARG A 519 -40.03 -5.07 19.41
CA ARG A 519 -38.83 -4.68 18.66
C ARG A 519 -37.81 -5.81 18.65
N TYR A 520 -36.86 -5.74 17.72
CA TYR A 520 -35.70 -6.62 17.72
C TYR A 520 -34.70 -6.20 18.79
N GLU A 521 -34.15 -7.17 19.51
CA GLU A 521 -33.15 -6.99 20.56
C GLU A 521 -32.01 -8.00 20.36
N ILE A 522 -30.81 -7.65 20.85
CA ILE A 522 -29.64 -8.54 20.77
C ILE A 522 -29.92 -9.77 21.64
N ASP A 523 -29.75 -10.98 21.10
CA ASP A 523 -29.98 -12.26 21.79
C ASP A 523 -28.90 -12.50 22.85
N THR A 524 -29.05 -11.78 23.96
CA THR A 524 -28.27 -11.92 25.19
C THR A 524 -29.05 -12.81 26.18
N MET A 525 -28.36 -13.37 27.17
CA MET A 525 -29.01 -14.24 28.18
C MET A 525 -30.20 -13.54 28.87
N MET A 526 -30.15 -12.22 29.06
CA MET A 526 -31.25 -11.40 29.60
C MET A 526 -32.49 -11.37 28.69
N ALA A 527 -32.30 -11.24 27.37
CA ALA A 527 -33.41 -11.23 26.40
C ALA A 527 -34.17 -12.58 26.37
N ARG A 528 -33.48 -13.69 26.66
CA ARG A 528 -34.09 -15.03 26.74
C ARG A 528 -35.04 -15.17 27.94
N LEU A 529 -34.77 -14.49 29.05
CA LEU A 529 -35.60 -14.52 30.27
C LEU A 529 -36.97 -13.86 30.06
N CYS A 530 -37.05 -12.83 29.21
CA CYS A 530 -38.31 -12.11 28.90
C CYS A 530 -39.36 -13.02 28.23
N THR A 531 -38.94 -14.00 27.44
CA THR A 531 -39.87 -14.89 26.71
C THR A 531 -40.44 -16.00 27.59
N ASN A 532 -39.63 -16.53 28.53
CA ASN A 532 -40.01 -17.66 29.38
C ASN A 532 -41.03 -17.29 30.47
N ALA A 533 -41.15 -16.01 30.82
CA ALA A 533 -42.13 -15.52 31.79
C ALA A 533 -43.60 -15.79 31.40
N ARG A 534 -43.89 -16.05 30.11
CA ARG A 534 -45.26 -16.35 29.66
C ARG A 534 -45.72 -17.78 29.97
N MET A 535 -44.83 -18.79 30.05
CA MET A 535 -45.26 -20.15 30.41
C MET A 535 -45.78 -20.24 31.84
N ALA A 536 -45.28 -19.40 32.75
CA ALA A 536 -45.71 -19.39 34.14
C ALA A 536 -47.06 -18.67 34.40
N ARG A 537 -47.50 -17.75 33.51
CA ARG A 537 -48.72 -16.93 33.76
C ARG A 537 -50.03 -17.56 33.28
N ILE A 538 -50.01 -18.68 32.55
CA ILE A 538 -51.22 -19.27 31.93
C ILE A 538 -51.89 -20.37 32.78
N ASN A 539 -51.27 -20.90 33.84
CA ASN A 539 -51.91 -21.91 34.70
C ASN A 539 -52.33 -21.37 36.08
N ARG A 540 -53.45 -20.65 36.13
CA ARG A 540 -54.25 -20.48 37.34
C ARG A 540 -55.41 -21.49 37.34
N ARG A 541 -55.13 -22.77 37.63
CA ARG A 541 -56.10 -23.74 38.15
C ARG A 541 -55.38 -24.98 38.70
N ASN A 542 -55.75 -25.34 39.93
CA ASN A 542 -55.25 -26.45 40.73
C ASN A 542 -55.14 -27.77 39.94
N VAL A 543 -53.92 -28.28 39.75
CA VAL A 543 -53.64 -29.74 39.65
C VAL A 543 -52.19 -29.97 40.10
N TYR A 544 -51.99 -30.91 41.03
CA TYR A 544 -50.69 -31.48 41.37
C TYR A 544 -50.18 -32.31 40.18
N THR A 545 -49.06 -31.92 39.57
CA THR A 545 -48.28 -32.82 38.71
C THR A 545 -46.81 -32.44 38.73
N THR A 546 -45.98 -33.40 39.13
CA THR A 546 -44.52 -33.39 39.03
C THR A 546 -44.07 -33.18 37.59
N TYR A 547 -43.32 -32.10 37.32
CA TYR A 547 -42.57 -31.92 36.09
C TYR A 547 -41.10 -31.65 36.40
N SER A 548 -40.24 -32.30 35.62
CA SER A 548 -38.78 -32.26 35.70
C SER A 548 -38.22 -30.86 35.54
N ALA A 549 -37.14 -30.60 36.28
CA ALA A 549 -36.37 -29.37 36.24
C ALA A 549 -35.74 -29.12 34.86
N THR A 550 -36.27 -28.18 34.08
CA THR A 550 -35.48 -27.43 33.09
C THR A 550 -35.95 -26.01 32.80
N ASP A 551 -37.17 -25.59 33.14
CA ASP A 551 -37.66 -24.27 32.71
C ASP A 551 -38.40 -23.52 33.81
N ASN A 552 -37.70 -22.64 34.54
CA ASN A 552 -38.32 -21.54 35.29
C ASN A 552 -37.30 -20.42 35.52
N TYR A 553 -37.45 -19.32 34.78
CA TYR A 553 -36.84 -18.04 35.11
C TYR A 553 -37.93 -16.97 35.22
N VAL A 554 -37.95 -16.26 36.34
CA VAL A 554 -38.87 -15.14 36.60
C VAL A 554 -38.17 -13.84 36.18
N CYS A 555 -38.85 -13.01 35.40
CA CYS A 555 -38.37 -11.71 34.93
C CYS A 555 -38.28 -10.70 36.11
N VAL A 556 -37.12 -10.07 36.29
CA VAL A 556 -36.80 -9.18 37.43
C VAL A 556 -37.30 -7.73 37.22
N GLU A 557 -37.74 -7.35 36.03
CA GLU A 557 -38.20 -5.97 35.78
C GLU A 557 -39.50 -5.60 36.53
N ALA A 558 -40.27 -6.56 37.04
CA ALA A 558 -41.44 -6.29 37.88
C ALA A 558 -41.10 -5.84 39.33
N ILE A 559 -39.83 -5.91 39.76
CA ILE A 559 -39.42 -5.51 41.12
C ILE A 559 -39.04 -4.02 41.19
N ASN A 560 -38.63 -3.41 40.06
CA ASN A 560 -38.18 -2.02 40.05
C ASN A 560 -39.32 -0.98 39.98
N GLU A 561 -40.57 -1.39 39.74
CA GLU A 561 -41.70 -0.45 39.62
C GLU A 561 -42.34 -0.07 40.97
N ASN A 562 -41.91 -0.62 42.12
CA ASN A 562 -42.42 -0.19 43.43
C ASN A 562 -41.49 -0.51 44.63
N PRO A 563 -40.39 0.25 44.84
CA PRO A 563 -39.39 -0.02 45.89
C PRO A 563 -39.87 0.22 47.33
N ASP A 564 -41.01 0.89 47.55
CA ASP A 564 -41.45 1.29 48.90
C ASP A 564 -42.23 0.21 49.65
N ARG A 565 -42.61 -0.90 49.00
CA ARG A 565 -43.45 -1.93 49.64
C ARG A 565 -42.68 -3.02 50.40
N TYR A 566 -41.35 -3.08 50.28
CA TYR A 566 -40.52 -4.15 50.86
C TYR A 566 -39.42 -3.65 51.83
N ARG A 567 -39.57 -2.43 52.37
CA ARG A 567 -38.56 -1.79 53.22
C ARG A 567 -38.76 -1.96 54.74
N GLN A 568 -39.70 -2.77 55.18
CA GLN A 568 -39.90 -3.09 56.59
C GLN A 568 -39.71 -4.60 56.77
N ASP A 569 -38.49 -5.01 57.12
CA ASP A 569 -38.14 -6.24 57.88
C ASP A 569 -36.64 -6.58 57.71
N ALA A 570 -35.76 -5.58 57.84
CA ALA A 570 -34.31 -5.77 57.75
C ALA A 570 -33.61 -5.82 59.12
N ASP A 571 -34.34 -6.05 60.23
CA ASP A 571 -33.79 -6.06 61.60
C ASP A 571 -33.81 -7.43 62.31
N THR A 572 -34.08 -8.53 61.60
CA THR A 572 -33.91 -9.87 62.19
C THR A 572 -32.89 -10.68 61.40
N GLY A 573 -31.72 -10.91 62.02
CA GLY A 573 -30.56 -11.57 61.44
C GLY A 573 -30.86 -12.89 60.71
N CYS A 574 -30.41 -12.97 59.46
CA CYS A 574 -30.43 -14.20 58.68
C CYS A 574 -29.14 -15.00 58.88
N PHE A 575 -29.28 -16.24 59.34
CA PHE A 575 -28.23 -17.24 59.44
C PHE A 575 -28.12 -18.04 58.12
N PHE A 576 -26.89 -18.32 57.68
CA PHE A 576 -26.61 -19.15 56.51
C PHE A 576 -26.17 -20.55 56.93
N ASP A 577 -26.80 -21.57 56.36
CA ASP A 577 -26.33 -22.97 56.41
C ASP A 577 -26.23 -23.48 54.97
N THR A 578 -25.06 -23.98 54.59
CA THR A 578 -24.75 -24.42 53.22
C THR A 578 -24.50 -25.92 53.23
N GLN A 579 -25.45 -26.71 52.71
CA GLN A 579 -25.18 -28.09 52.32
C GLN A 579 -24.98 -28.19 50.80
N GLN A 580 -23.96 -28.95 50.40
CA GLN A 580 -23.59 -29.21 49.01
C GLN A 580 -24.66 -30.02 48.27
N TRP A 581 -24.95 -29.59 47.04
CA TRP A 581 -25.54 -30.43 45.98
C TRP A 581 -24.72 -30.25 44.70
N THR A 582 -24.59 -31.32 43.94
CA THR A 582 -23.55 -31.49 42.92
C THR A 582 -23.67 -30.63 41.65
N ASN A 583 -24.70 -29.77 41.49
CA ASN A 583 -24.88 -28.98 40.25
C ASN A 583 -25.64 -27.63 40.38
N GLY A 584 -25.69 -26.98 41.54
CA GLY A 584 -26.33 -25.65 41.64
C GLY A 584 -26.07 -24.90 42.95
N VAL A 585 -26.22 -23.56 42.93
CA VAL A 585 -25.96 -22.66 44.07
C VAL A 585 -27.28 -22.08 44.60
N VAL A 586 -27.46 -22.02 45.93
CA VAL A 586 -28.56 -21.25 46.55
C VAL A 586 -28.13 -19.79 46.66
N VAL A 587 -28.81 -18.88 45.96
CA VAL A 587 -28.37 -17.47 45.87
C VAL A 587 -29.21 -16.53 46.74
N ASN A 588 -30.40 -16.92 47.21
CA ASN A 588 -31.15 -16.14 48.20
C ASN A 588 -32.10 -17.00 49.06
N LEU A 589 -32.26 -16.58 50.32
CA LEU A 589 -33.34 -16.98 51.22
C LEU A 589 -34.23 -15.75 51.43
N LEU A 590 -35.44 -15.76 50.88
CA LEU A 590 -36.45 -14.76 51.22
C LEU A 590 -37.53 -15.44 52.06
N TYR A 591 -37.93 -14.76 53.14
CA TYR A 591 -39.12 -15.08 53.90
C TYR A 591 -40.31 -14.43 53.20
N ASN A 592 -41.38 -15.19 52.96
CA ASN A 592 -42.65 -14.56 52.61
C ASN A 592 -43.28 -13.91 53.86
N ALA A 593 -44.34 -13.13 53.68
CA ALA A 593 -45.04 -12.45 54.78
C ALA A 593 -45.60 -13.39 55.88
N ASN A 594 -45.56 -14.71 55.66
CA ASN A 594 -46.00 -15.73 56.60
C ASN A 594 -44.82 -16.49 57.27
N GLY A 595 -43.56 -16.05 57.06
CA GLY A 595 -42.38 -16.66 57.67
C GLY A 595 -41.92 -17.97 57.00
N GLU A 596 -42.44 -18.31 55.84
CA GLU A 596 -42.04 -19.53 55.13
C GLU A 596 -40.77 -19.30 54.30
N ARG A 597 -39.85 -20.26 54.38
CA ARG A 597 -38.57 -20.22 53.68
C ARG A 597 -38.76 -20.56 52.20
N THR A 598 -38.50 -19.60 51.32
CA THR A 598 -38.40 -19.87 49.88
C THR A 598 -36.93 -19.90 49.46
N ARG A 599 -36.47 -21.02 48.91
CA ARG A 599 -35.09 -21.17 48.40
C ARG A 599 -35.05 -20.81 46.92
N TYR A 600 -34.13 -19.93 46.53
CA TYR A 600 -33.85 -19.62 45.13
C TYR A 600 -32.54 -20.28 44.69
N TYR A 601 -32.60 -20.95 43.55
CA TYR A 601 -31.48 -21.69 42.97
C TYR A 601 -30.99 -20.96 41.71
N ALA A 602 -29.68 -20.84 41.56
CA ALA A 602 -29.04 -20.33 40.35
C ALA A 602 -28.06 -21.37 39.78
N SER A 603 -27.87 -21.34 38.46
CA SER A 603 -26.78 -22.07 37.82
C SER A 603 -25.43 -21.47 38.22
N ARG A 604 -24.37 -22.28 38.09
CA ARG A 604 -22.98 -21.87 38.27
C ARG A 604 -22.65 -20.63 37.44
N GLU A 605 -23.01 -20.63 36.16
CA GLU A 605 -22.70 -19.52 35.25
C GLU A 605 -23.42 -18.22 35.66
N TYR A 606 -24.63 -18.31 36.23
CA TYR A 606 -25.35 -17.13 36.71
C TYR A 606 -24.75 -16.57 38.00
N ALA A 607 -24.28 -17.43 38.91
CA ALA A 607 -23.56 -17.00 40.10
C ALA A 607 -22.24 -16.29 39.73
N GLU A 608 -21.49 -16.83 38.76
CA GLU A 608 -20.28 -16.20 38.22
C GLU A 608 -20.58 -14.85 37.54
N TYR A 609 -21.66 -14.76 36.76
CA TYR A 609 -22.13 -13.50 36.15
C TYR A 609 -22.48 -12.43 37.18
N LEU A 610 -23.12 -12.83 38.30
CA LEU A 610 -23.42 -11.93 39.42
C LEU A 610 -22.18 -11.56 40.26
N GLY A 611 -20.97 -12.01 39.89
CA GLY A 611 -19.74 -11.67 40.59
C GLY A 611 -19.40 -12.57 41.78
N TYR A 612 -20.00 -13.75 41.87
CA TYR A 612 -19.60 -14.78 42.83
C TYR A 612 -18.50 -15.68 42.25
N LYS A 613 -17.55 -16.14 43.08
CA LYS A 613 -16.57 -17.17 42.71
C LYS A 613 -16.52 -18.30 43.73
N GLU A 614 -16.28 -19.51 43.24
CA GLU A 614 -16.07 -20.71 44.05
C GLU A 614 -14.66 -20.71 44.66
N ALA A 615 -14.55 -20.86 45.98
CA ALA A 615 -13.27 -21.12 46.64
C ALA A 615 -12.97 -22.62 46.68
N TYR A 616 -11.73 -22.96 47.01
CA TYR A 616 -11.23 -24.34 47.04
C TYR A 616 -12.01 -25.30 47.97
N ASN A 617 -12.77 -24.77 48.93
CA ASN A 617 -13.66 -25.55 49.80
C ASN A 617 -15.09 -25.75 49.23
N GLY A 618 -15.33 -25.41 47.97
CA GLY A 618 -16.63 -25.55 47.30
C GLY A 618 -17.68 -24.53 47.71
N LYS A 619 -17.30 -23.46 48.45
CA LYS A 619 -18.20 -22.37 48.83
C LYS A 619 -18.06 -21.19 47.87
N TRP A 620 -19.13 -20.42 47.69
CA TRP A 620 -19.22 -19.32 46.74
C TRP A 620 -19.23 -17.96 47.43
N TYR A 621 -18.45 -17.00 46.92
CA TYR A 621 -18.23 -15.68 47.56
C TYR A 621 -18.39 -14.53 46.57
N HIS A 622 -19.10 -13.47 46.96
CA HIS A 622 -19.28 -12.25 46.16
C HIS A 622 -18.28 -11.15 46.53
N LYS A 623 -17.89 -10.35 45.54
CA LYS A 623 -17.00 -9.20 45.69
C LYS A 623 -17.60 -8.15 46.64
N GLY A 624 -16.84 -7.73 47.67
CA GLY A 624 -17.22 -6.65 48.60
C GLY A 624 -18.00 -7.05 49.86
N ASN A 625 -18.20 -8.35 50.13
CA ASN A 625 -18.83 -8.81 51.37
C ASN A 625 -17.83 -8.97 52.53
N MET A 626 -18.27 -8.62 53.75
CA MET A 626 -17.59 -8.91 55.01
C MET A 626 -18.05 -10.25 55.56
N PHE A 627 -17.12 -11.11 55.97
CA PHE A 627 -17.45 -12.41 56.56
C PHE A 627 -17.04 -12.47 58.03
N TYR A 628 -17.82 -13.19 58.83
CA TYR A 628 -17.52 -13.50 60.22
C TYR A 628 -17.45 -15.02 60.39
N ASP A 629 -16.27 -15.53 60.75
CA ASP A 629 -16.11 -16.93 61.11
C ASP A 629 -16.46 -17.12 62.59
N ARG A 630 -17.49 -17.92 62.86
CA ARG A 630 -17.99 -18.19 64.22
C ARG A 630 -17.06 -19.05 65.06
N HIS A 631 -16.15 -19.80 64.45
CA HIS A 631 -15.23 -20.68 65.18
C HIS A 631 -13.93 -19.95 65.56
N THR A 632 -13.49 -19.00 64.74
CA THR A 632 -12.24 -18.25 64.97
C THR A 632 -12.49 -16.82 65.46
N GLY A 633 -13.71 -16.30 65.35
CA GLY A 633 -14.09 -14.93 65.77
C GLY A 633 -13.57 -13.83 64.83
N VAL A 634 -12.98 -14.19 63.69
CA VAL A 634 -12.31 -13.24 62.78
C VAL A 634 -13.30 -12.65 61.78
N LYS A 635 -13.19 -11.33 61.55
CA LYS A 635 -13.86 -10.62 60.45
C LYS A 635 -12.88 -10.42 59.30
N ALA A 636 -13.22 -10.90 58.10
CA ALA A 636 -12.40 -10.75 56.90
C ALA A 636 -13.17 -9.99 55.80
N TYR A 637 -12.48 -9.06 55.13
CA TYR A 637 -12.99 -8.27 54.01
C TYR A 637 -12.17 -8.58 52.76
N ILE A 638 -12.83 -8.78 51.62
CA ILE A 638 -12.17 -8.97 50.32
C ILE A 638 -12.18 -7.63 49.57
N PRO A 639 -11.04 -6.94 49.39
CA PRO A 639 -10.98 -5.63 48.74
C PRO A 639 -11.40 -5.68 47.26
N GLN A 640 -11.89 -4.56 46.73
CA GLN A 640 -12.44 -4.47 45.36
C GLN A 640 -11.41 -4.67 44.23
N ASN A 641 -10.10 -4.70 44.50
CA ASN A 641 -9.11 -4.43 43.45
C ASN A 641 -8.07 -5.55 43.19
N GLU A 642 -8.09 -6.70 43.89
CA GLU A 642 -7.04 -7.72 43.70
C GLU A 642 -7.63 -9.14 43.61
N TRP A 643 -7.40 -9.80 42.47
CA TRP A 643 -7.65 -11.23 42.26
C TRP A 643 -6.38 -11.98 41.80
N ASN A 644 -5.21 -11.36 41.90
CA ASN A 644 -3.94 -11.93 41.46
C ASN A 644 -3.01 -12.16 42.66
N TYR A 645 -3.16 -13.29 43.35
CA TYR A 645 -2.05 -13.89 44.09
C TYR A 645 -2.26 -15.41 44.14
N GLU A 646 -1.31 -16.15 43.56
CA GLU A 646 -1.16 -17.58 43.80
C GLU A 646 -0.95 -17.85 45.30
N LEU A 647 -1.56 -18.94 45.79
CA LEU A 647 -1.53 -19.39 47.17
C LEU A 647 -0.09 -19.62 47.67
N ALA A 648 0.52 -18.61 48.30
CA ALA A 648 1.68 -18.77 49.15
C ALA A 648 1.79 -17.64 50.19
N CYS A 649 0.91 -17.63 51.21
CA CYS A 649 1.19 -17.18 52.59
C CYS A 649 -0.11 -16.93 53.38
N TRP A 650 -0.68 -17.98 53.98
CA TRP A 650 -1.65 -17.79 55.08
C TRP A 650 -0.99 -17.28 56.38
N ASN A 651 0.35 -17.32 56.48
CA ASN A 651 1.09 -16.85 57.64
C ASN A 651 1.33 -15.32 57.65
N GLY A 652 1.40 -14.66 56.48
CA GLY A 652 1.64 -13.21 56.39
C GLY A 652 0.43 -12.35 56.82
N ILE A 653 -0.77 -12.80 56.46
CA ILE A 653 -2.03 -12.10 56.80
C ILE A 653 -2.28 -12.13 58.32
N ALA A 654 -1.88 -13.20 59.01
CA ALA A 654 -2.00 -13.30 60.47
C ALA A 654 -1.12 -12.26 61.20
N ASP A 655 0.06 -11.96 60.66
CA ASP A 655 1.01 -11.02 61.25
C ASP A 655 0.58 -9.56 61.04
N GLU A 656 0.04 -9.22 59.86
CA GLU A 656 -0.51 -7.89 59.58
C GLU A 656 -1.80 -7.62 60.37
N VAL A 657 -2.68 -8.62 60.51
CA VAL A 657 -3.89 -8.52 61.35
C VAL A 657 -3.53 -8.36 62.83
N ARG A 658 -2.47 -9.03 63.31
CA ARG A 658 -1.96 -8.86 64.68
C ARG A 658 -1.43 -7.43 64.90
N GLN A 659 -0.61 -6.90 63.99
CA GLN A 659 -0.11 -5.52 64.08
C GLN A 659 -1.24 -4.48 64.01
N HIS A 660 -2.26 -4.72 63.18
CA HIS A 660 -3.43 -3.83 63.10
C HIS A 660 -4.25 -3.83 64.39
N ASN A 661 -4.46 -5.01 65.00
CA ASN A 661 -5.17 -5.14 66.26
C ASN A 661 -4.39 -4.51 67.43
N GLU A 662 -3.07 -4.63 67.47
CA GLU A 662 -2.22 -3.92 68.44
C GLU A 662 -2.32 -2.40 68.29
N MET A 663 -2.38 -1.89 67.05
CA MET A 663 -2.55 -0.46 66.78
C MET A 663 -3.93 0.07 67.23
N ILE A 664 -4.99 -0.73 67.04
CA ILE A 664 -6.35 -0.39 67.51
C ILE A 664 -6.39 -0.39 69.05
N ALA A 665 -5.77 -1.38 69.70
CA ALA A 665 -5.67 -1.45 71.15
C ALA A 665 -4.94 -0.21 71.73
N GLN A 666 -3.80 0.18 71.15
CA GLN A 666 -3.08 1.38 71.56
C GLN A 666 -3.89 2.67 71.34
N ARG A 667 -4.73 2.74 70.30
CA ARG A 667 -5.63 3.88 70.06
C ARG A 667 -6.76 3.94 71.08
N ALA A 668 -7.29 2.78 71.50
CA ALA A 668 -8.31 2.67 72.54
C ALA A 668 -7.75 3.11 73.91
N GLU A 669 -6.53 2.67 74.27
CA GLU A 669 -5.85 3.12 75.50
C GLU A 669 -5.60 4.62 75.51
N ARG A 670 -5.14 5.21 74.39
CA ARG A 670 -4.95 6.67 74.29
C ARG A 670 -6.26 7.44 74.40
N ARG A 671 -7.38 6.89 73.91
CA ARG A 671 -8.72 7.47 74.09
C ARG A 671 -9.14 7.40 75.56
N ALA A 672 -9.01 6.24 76.20
CA ALA A 672 -9.32 6.07 77.61
C ALA A 672 -8.47 7.00 78.50
N ALA A 673 -7.18 7.18 78.20
CA ALA A 673 -6.31 8.11 78.93
C ALA A 673 -6.69 9.60 78.73
N ARG A 674 -7.15 9.98 77.53
CA ARG A 674 -7.67 11.33 77.26
C ARG A 674 -8.99 11.58 77.97
N GLU A 675 -9.85 10.58 78.02
CA GLU A 675 -11.15 10.65 78.68
C GLU A 675 -11.01 10.68 80.20
N ALA A 676 -10.07 9.90 80.75
CA ALA A 676 -9.67 9.99 82.15
C ALA A 676 -9.11 11.37 82.50
N ARG A 677 -8.21 11.95 81.67
CA ARG A 677 -7.71 13.33 81.88
C ARG A 677 -8.82 14.38 81.82
N ARG A 678 -9.77 14.23 80.90
CA ARG A 678 -10.91 15.14 80.75
C ARG A 678 -11.84 15.05 81.96
N ASN A 679 -12.06 13.85 82.48
CA ASN A 679 -12.85 13.64 83.70
C ASN A 679 -12.15 14.16 84.95
N SER A 680 -10.82 14.04 85.05
CA SER A 680 -10.04 14.63 86.14
C SER A 680 -10.00 16.16 86.08
N GLN A 681 -10.00 16.77 84.88
CA GLN A 681 -10.07 18.23 84.70
C GLN A 681 -11.47 18.80 84.94
N ASN A 682 -12.53 17.99 84.82
CA ASN A 682 -13.90 18.40 85.14
C ASN A 682 -14.25 18.17 86.63
N ALA A 683 -13.42 17.44 87.38
CA ALA A 683 -13.59 17.12 88.80
C ALA A 683 -12.70 17.97 89.73
N ALA A 684 -11.80 18.78 89.16
CA ALA A 684 -11.02 19.83 89.83
C ALA A 684 -11.58 21.19 89.42
#